data_AF-A0A949CJT7-F1
#
_entry.id   AF-A0A949CJT7-F1
#
_cell.length_a   1.000
_cell.length_b   1.000
_cell.length_c   1.000
_cell.angle_alpha   90.00
_cell.angle_beta   90.00
_cell.angle_gamma   90.00
#
_symmetry.space_group_name_H-M   'P 1'
#
loop_
_entity.id
_entity.type
_entity.pdbx_description
1 polymer ?
#
loop_
_entity_poly.entity_id
_entity_poly.type
_entity_poly.pdbx_seq_one_letter_code
_entity_poly.pdbx_strand_id
1 'polypeptide(L)'
;MRSSNQFPGQPAGTPSLSNPNSIGQGRSKGSYQLQIRLSEAQEFPGSMISYADVRFATTGITLAGVPRHSPLVGETAEVESATVTNNSFATAQYIGNILQTDRKTISLAGSLSSSTDIDWYSFDISYQQLVSPLAKYLSTIFDIDYADGIGRADMSMYLFTSAGNLIHAGEDSNILDDRATSLRSADNTDLGRGSTGTLDPFLGSVELPAGRYFLAVTSRNQVPTVLANRLNRNPGNNDSSIRVQPVNSGRYIVEDRVDGRPGISATGPIVPQFLPQSSRVEYLLGDVPLYLLQEVSNGSAQVYLANSFTGELSNFVGSATSDLNDFAIRPNGDIRGYTGLTANVRNDANANYVLIDSGTGTSQSTGTFGLTTRRLDATTFQLTDANVGLDFQAITFGSINNFGGNPVEAGFLVGNRIVPPGNVGNFGVSNTRNILYRFDPNTGAGDSQPGIANQFNIVTPGNPDPPDIILGAGTNVNERGFIDTSTPGAVSNSVAVTEATRVRATTTRSLIADGDTVTLRALPNTTVIFEFNAGPELSLQFDPINAPFRTLFDGDQFTVDGVVYQITTNPNPGVIPGVRTVFYQPTMTNEQFVASLRQSIATGIQLGFDGNRLNFSGATTGSFGTLVARQVARDLGSTGNVSSGRVAVNFLAEDTAETIAVRLAQAVNNSGFAGLSAVANGGIVQFVNATVTATTGSSRAIGIAPGGNVTGIAQVNNDLYAVSDAGGLYRISQFALESINPGNIATYVTSSYNLSGIRFTGLTAGPRNVGNGQYEDILFGTDVAGNIYAFDTSGNFVNVFANGDSRVSTGLFNLSGLAFSNLDYNLWHQSGRRATDVGHGVNAPNDRSDEAANGGLSWYFGFENRQANNNANLNSFSDPLSQPRALATPLANTYNFPGGASGVLESQPFSLSGIATGDKPTLYFNYFLSTEDTTSNLDATSPVPMRDSFRVYGMGDDGRWRLLVTNNDSALEQPIERAIDNNLAGAGAPAVAWRQARVDLGQLAGSREVRLRFEFSTAGGMGFGFTGGRGPELRVL
;
A
#
# COMPACT_ATOMS: atom_id res chain seq x y z
N MET A 1 -16.91 77.33 28.18
CA MET A 1 -18.27 77.85 28.47
C MET A 1 -19.31 76.84 27.97
N ARG A 2 -20.46 76.74 28.64
CA ARG A 2 -21.73 76.28 28.03
C ARG A 2 -22.86 77.19 28.53
N SER A 3 -23.83 77.41 27.65
CA SER A 3 -25.21 77.80 27.93
C SER A 3 -26.09 76.77 27.18
N SER A 4 -27.41 76.70 27.31
CA SER A 4 -28.41 77.51 28.03
C SER A 4 -29.59 76.61 28.45
N ASN A 5 -30.45 77.08 29.36
CA ASN A 5 -31.90 77.25 29.14
C ASN A 5 -32.61 77.63 30.46
N GLN A 6 -33.54 78.59 30.39
CA GLN A 6 -34.52 78.91 31.44
C GLN A 6 -35.92 78.51 30.94
N PHE A 7 -36.84 78.23 31.87
CA PHE A 7 -38.21 77.83 31.56
C PHE A 7 -39.25 78.89 31.99
N PRO A 8 -40.50 78.82 31.48
CA PRO A 8 -41.50 79.86 31.68
C PRO A 8 -41.94 80.00 33.15
N GLY A 9 -42.06 81.25 33.63
CA GLY A 9 -42.64 81.58 34.94
C GLY A 9 -41.72 82.27 35.96
N GLN A 10 -40.46 82.57 35.62
CA GLN A 10 -39.53 83.16 36.59
C GLN A 10 -39.72 84.68 36.78
N PRO A 11 -39.76 85.22 38.03
CA PRO A 11 -40.05 86.64 38.29
C PRO A 11 -38.98 87.65 37.85
N ALA A 12 -39.44 88.87 37.53
CA ALA A 12 -38.60 90.02 37.22
C ALA A 12 -37.73 90.43 38.42
N GLY A 13 -36.41 90.48 38.22
CA GLY A 13 -35.41 90.69 39.28
C GLY A 13 -34.42 89.53 39.44
N THR A 14 -34.65 88.40 38.77
CA THR A 14 -33.66 87.29 38.70
C THR A 14 -32.46 87.70 37.82
N PRO A 15 -31.20 87.52 38.27
CA PRO A 15 -30.02 87.86 37.47
C PRO A 15 -29.92 87.07 36.15
N SER A 16 -29.92 87.80 35.04
CA SER A 16 -29.66 87.29 33.68
C SER A 16 -28.16 87.22 33.37
N LEU A 17 -27.81 86.55 32.26
CA LEU A 17 -26.46 86.48 31.68
C LEU A 17 -25.86 87.83 31.20
N SER A 18 -26.47 88.96 31.56
CA SER A 18 -26.06 90.32 31.17
C SER A 18 -25.51 91.17 32.32
N ASN A 19 -25.26 90.60 33.52
CA ASN A 19 -24.60 91.31 34.62
C ASN A 19 -23.07 91.04 34.62
N PRO A 20 -22.22 92.05 34.32
CA PRO A 20 -20.75 91.86 34.25
C PRO A 20 -20.09 91.54 35.60
N ASN A 21 -20.75 91.84 36.72
CA ASN A 21 -20.17 91.73 38.07
C ASN A 21 -20.12 90.29 38.63
N SER A 22 -20.58 89.29 37.86
CA SER A 22 -20.59 87.86 38.27
C SER A 22 -19.34 87.08 37.83
N ILE A 23 -18.33 87.73 37.25
CA ILE A 23 -17.06 87.11 36.86
C ILE A 23 -16.12 87.07 38.09
N GLY A 24 -15.73 85.87 38.56
CA GLY A 24 -14.57 85.75 39.46
C GLY A 24 -14.51 84.61 40.49
N GLN A 25 -15.60 83.89 40.82
CA GLN A 25 -15.60 82.93 41.95
C GLN A 25 -15.23 81.48 41.56
N GLY A 26 -13.99 81.28 41.08
CA GLY A 26 -13.53 80.00 40.52
C GLY A 26 -13.33 78.82 41.49
N ARG A 27 -13.57 77.60 41.01
CA ARG A 27 -13.36 76.32 41.73
C ARG A 27 -12.64 75.22 40.93
N SER A 28 -11.94 75.58 39.86
CA SER A 28 -10.87 74.77 39.25
C SER A 28 -9.64 75.68 39.13
N LYS A 29 -8.43 75.16 39.42
CA LYS A 29 -7.20 75.95 39.41
C LYS A 29 -6.04 75.13 38.83
N GLY A 30 -5.32 75.73 37.91
CA GLY A 30 -4.14 75.19 37.24
C GLY A 30 -3.62 76.22 36.24
N SER A 31 -2.30 76.29 36.03
CA SER A 31 -1.70 77.22 35.07
C SER A 31 -1.68 76.58 33.68
N TYR A 32 -2.30 77.24 32.71
CA TYR A 32 -2.26 76.84 31.30
C TYR A 32 -1.35 77.80 30.53
N GLN A 33 -0.35 77.27 29.83
CA GLN A 33 0.45 78.02 28.86
C GLN A 33 0.26 77.42 27.48
N LEU A 34 -0.59 78.06 26.67
CA LEU A 34 -0.74 77.76 25.25
C LEU A 34 0.23 78.66 24.48
N GLN A 35 1.28 78.07 23.91
CA GLN A 35 2.20 78.78 23.00
C GLN A 35 1.96 78.28 21.57
N ILE A 36 1.38 79.15 20.74
CA ILE A 36 1.26 78.96 19.30
C ILE A 36 2.14 80.02 18.64
N ARG A 37 3.11 79.62 17.82
CA ARG A 37 3.86 80.53 16.94
C ARG A 37 4.04 79.91 15.56
N LEU A 38 4.06 80.78 14.56
CA LEU A 38 4.00 80.43 13.14
C LEU A 38 5.34 80.74 12.47
N SER A 39 6.33 79.83 12.52
CA SER A 39 7.46 79.76 11.56
C SER A 39 8.29 78.49 11.75
N GLU A 40 8.99 78.08 10.69
CA GLU A 40 9.87 76.91 10.64
C GLU A 40 11.18 77.09 11.41
N ALA A 41 11.47 76.18 12.36
CA ALA A 41 12.71 75.38 12.40
C ALA A 41 12.67 74.35 13.55
N GLN A 42 12.61 73.05 13.20
CA GLN A 42 12.74 71.85 14.05
C GLN A 42 12.40 71.97 15.56
N GLU A 43 11.20 71.51 15.94
CA GLU A 43 10.76 71.27 17.33
C GLU A 43 10.27 69.83 17.53
N PHE A 44 10.38 69.31 18.75
CA PHE A 44 9.61 68.15 19.21
C PHE A 44 8.24 68.63 19.75
N PRO A 45 7.09 68.21 19.20
CA PRO A 45 5.79 68.67 19.67
C PRO A 45 5.40 68.00 20.99
N GLY A 46 5.05 68.79 22.00
CA GLY A 46 4.56 68.28 23.28
C GLY A 46 3.75 69.31 24.07
N SER A 47 2.64 68.88 24.68
CA SER A 47 1.88 69.64 25.67
C SER A 47 2.00 68.95 27.02
N MET A 48 2.58 69.62 28.02
CA MET A 48 2.79 69.06 29.35
C MET A 48 1.73 69.56 30.34
N ILE A 49 1.08 68.64 31.06
CA ILE A 49 0.19 68.96 32.20
C ILE A 49 0.90 68.46 33.46
N SER A 50 1.22 69.38 34.37
CA SER A 50 1.93 69.08 35.63
C SER A 50 1.07 69.48 36.83
N TYR A 51 1.08 68.66 37.88
CA TYR A 51 0.46 68.95 39.19
C TYR A 51 -1.07 69.23 39.16
N ALA A 52 -1.80 68.67 38.19
CA ALA A 52 -3.26 68.75 38.14
C ALA A 52 -3.92 67.60 38.93
N ASP A 53 -4.90 67.93 39.79
CA ASP A 53 -5.77 66.96 40.46
C ASP A 53 -7.14 66.93 39.74
N VAL A 54 -7.44 65.82 39.08
CA VAL A 54 -8.64 65.65 38.23
C VAL A 54 -9.47 64.50 38.80
N ARG A 55 -10.64 64.80 39.38
CA ARG A 55 -11.53 63.80 40.00
C ARG A 55 -12.94 63.88 39.46
N PHE A 56 -13.56 62.72 39.28
CA PHE A 56 -14.94 62.53 38.80
C PHE A 56 -15.24 63.14 37.41
N ALA A 57 -14.23 63.28 36.56
CA ALA A 57 -14.39 63.69 35.17
C ALA A 57 -14.61 62.47 34.26
N THR A 58 -15.66 62.49 33.44
CA THR A 58 -15.91 61.47 32.39
C THR A 58 -14.84 61.49 31.29
N THR A 59 -14.18 62.64 31.09
CA THR A 59 -12.98 62.77 30.26
C THR A 59 -12.09 63.81 30.95
N GLY A 60 -10.91 63.41 31.42
CA GLY A 60 -10.05 64.26 32.25
C GLY A 60 -9.29 65.34 31.47
N ILE A 61 -8.81 64.98 30.28
CA ILE A 61 -8.03 65.84 29.37
C ILE A 61 -8.53 65.56 27.95
N THR A 62 -8.71 66.60 27.14
CA THR A 62 -9.02 66.47 25.69
C THR A 62 -8.08 67.38 24.92
N LEU A 63 -7.33 66.78 23.99
CA LEU A 63 -6.36 67.47 23.14
C LEU A 63 -6.94 67.58 21.72
N ALA A 64 -7.06 68.80 21.20
CA ALA A 64 -7.54 69.05 19.85
C ALA A 64 -6.43 69.73 19.03
N GLY A 65 -6.16 69.21 17.83
CA GLY A 65 -5.10 69.72 16.95
C GLY A 65 -3.67 69.28 17.32
N VAL A 66 -3.51 68.17 18.05
CA VAL A 66 -2.22 67.48 18.17
C VAL A 66 -1.75 66.92 16.82
N PRO A 67 -0.44 66.70 16.61
CA PRO A 67 0.05 65.98 15.44
C PRO A 67 -0.65 64.62 15.34
N ARG A 68 -1.41 64.38 14.27
CA ARG A 68 -2.40 63.30 14.18
C ARG A 68 -1.81 61.88 13.98
N HIS A 69 -0.52 61.69 14.24
CA HIS A 69 0.16 60.44 13.94
C HIS A 69 1.00 60.03 15.13
N SER A 70 0.37 59.32 16.06
CA SER A 70 1.02 58.66 17.20
C SER A 70 0.86 57.15 17.03
N PRO A 71 1.93 56.34 17.16
CA PRO A 71 1.80 54.88 17.20
C PRO A 71 1.10 54.37 18.48
N LEU A 72 0.74 55.25 19.42
CA LEU A 72 0.12 54.89 20.71
C LEU A 72 -1.27 55.50 20.94
N VAL A 73 -1.76 56.36 20.03
CA VAL A 73 -3.12 56.92 20.11
C VAL A 73 -3.68 57.14 18.71
N GLY A 74 -4.80 56.47 18.44
CA GLY A 74 -5.46 56.51 17.14
C GLY A 74 -5.99 57.89 16.74
N GLU A 75 -6.18 58.06 15.43
CA GLU A 75 -6.83 59.23 14.85
C GLU A 75 -8.32 59.33 15.22
N THR A 76 -8.92 58.17 15.50
CA THR A 76 -10.21 58.00 16.13
C THR A 76 -10.09 57.04 17.30
N ALA A 77 -11.06 57.06 18.20
CA ALA A 77 -11.16 56.12 19.30
C ALA A 77 -12.53 55.48 19.31
N GLU A 78 -12.61 54.30 19.92
CA GLU A 78 -13.84 53.65 20.32
C GLU A 78 -14.73 54.58 21.16
N VAL A 79 -16.03 54.52 20.91
CA VAL A 79 -17.05 55.28 21.64
C VAL A 79 -18.02 54.30 22.30
N GLU A 80 -17.53 53.57 23.29
CA GLU A 80 -18.36 52.70 24.13
C GLU A 80 -18.84 53.41 25.41
N SER A 81 -20.05 53.07 25.85
CA SER A 81 -20.64 53.50 27.11
C SER A 81 -21.82 52.59 27.47
N ALA A 82 -22.33 52.68 28.70
CA ALA A 82 -23.49 51.90 29.16
C ALA A 82 -24.81 52.07 28.34
N THR A 83 -24.84 52.98 27.36
CA THR A 83 -25.98 53.20 26.44
C THR A 83 -25.59 53.23 24.95
N VAL A 84 -24.31 53.06 24.61
CA VAL A 84 -23.80 53.04 23.23
C VAL A 84 -22.73 51.97 23.16
N THR A 85 -23.03 50.89 22.45
CA THR A 85 -22.27 49.63 22.43
C THR A 85 -22.05 49.23 20.98
N ASN A 86 -20.81 49.12 20.51
CA ASN A 86 -20.47 48.68 19.15
C ASN A 86 -20.46 47.14 19.01
N ASN A 87 -20.94 46.42 20.03
CA ASN A 87 -20.64 45.01 20.27
C ASN A 87 -21.46 44.05 19.36
N SER A 88 -22.00 44.57 18.25
CA SER A 88 -22.77 43.84 17.25
C SER A 88 -22.65 44.46 15.84
N PHE A 89 -22.79 43.64 14.80
CA PHE A 89 -22.78 44.10 13.39
C PHE A 89 -23.77 45.26 13.13
N ALA A 90 -24.92 45.25 13.78
CA ALA A 90 -25.96 46.27 13.60
C ALA A 90 -25.64 47.60 14.32
N THR A 91 -24.72 47.60 15.29
CA THR A 91 -24.33 48.78 16.07
C THR A 91 -22.90 49.24 15.80
N ALA A 92 -22.28 48.71 14.74
CA ALA A 92 -20.89 48.99 14.39
C ALA A 92 -20.56 50.49 14.28
N GLN A 93 -19.49 50.93 14.94
CA GLN A 93 -19.05 52.32 14.95
C GLN A 93 -18.48 52.71 13.58
N TYR A 94 -19.06 53.73 12.93
CA TYR A 94 -18.54 54.25 11.67
C TYR A 94 -17.28 55.12 11.89
N ILE A 95 -16.15 54.70 11.32
CA ILE A 95 -14.84 55.37 11.47
C ILE A 95 -14.45 56.26 10.27
N GLY A 96 -15.23 56.26 9.18
CA GLY A 96 -15.07 57.19 8.05
C GLY A 96 -14.78 56.53 6.70
N ASN A 97 -14.44 57.36 5.71
CA ASN A 97 -13.98 56.94 4.39
C ASN A 97 -12.45 57.02 4.35
N ILE A 98 -11.78 55.88 4.18
CA ILE A 98 -10.32 55.79 4.24
C ILE A 98 -9.64 56.71 3.22
N LEU A 99 -10.24 56.87 2.03
CA LEU A 99 -9.75 57.71 0.94
C LEU A 99 -9.87 59.23 1.17
N GLN A 100 -10.50 59.66 2.28
CA GLN A 100 -10.63 61.06 2.67
C GLN A 100 -9.72 61.44 3.85
N THR A 101 -8.90 60.51 4.32
CA THR A 101 -7.77 60.82 5.23
C THR A 101 -6.58 61.31 4.41
N ASP A 102 -5.72 62.12 5.03
CA ASP A 102 -4.51 62.68 4.41
C ASP A 102 -3.45 61.61 4.12
N ARG A 103 -3.42 60.53 4.89
CA ARG A 103 -2.52 59.37 4.69
C ARG A 103 -3.12 58.18 3.95
N LYS A 104 -4.44 58.16 3.71
CA LYS A 104 -5.21 56.96 3.30
C LYS A 104 -5.11 55.83 4.33
N THR A 105 -5.10 56.18 5.60
CA THR A 105 -4.99 55.28 6.74
C THR A 105 -5.90 55.82 7.85
N ILE A 106 -6.53 54.95 8.63
CA ILE A 106 -7.25 55.32 9.85
C ILE A 106 -6.62 54.51 10.98
N SER A 107 -5.97 55.17 11.94
CA SER A 107 -5.57 54.53 13.19
C SER A 107 -6.70 54.67 14.22
N LEU A 108 -6.98 53.60 14.96
CA LEU A 108 -8.11 53.46 15.86
C LEU A 108 -7.62 52.91 17.21
N ALA A 109 -7.95 53.59 18.31
CA ALA A 109 -7.76 53.06 19.66
C ALA A 109 -9.07 52.47 20.20
N GLY A 110 -9.05 51.24 20.72
CA GLY A 110 -10.20 50.57 21.35
C GLY A 110 -9.77 49.65 22.48
N SER A 111 -10.73 49.03 23.17
CA SER A 111 -10.45 48.12 24.30
C SER A 111 -11.58 47.14 24.57
N LEU A 112 -11.31 45.84 24.33
CA LEU A 112 -12.21 44.76 24.76
C LEU A 112 -12.37 44.77 26.29
N SER A 113 -13.58 45.05 26.76
CA SER A 113 -13.91 45.16 28.19
C SER A 113 -13.97 43.80 28.91
N SER A 114 -14.13 42.72 28.15
CA SER A 114 -14.24 41.34 28.65
C SER A 114 -13.81 40.30 27.61
N SER A 115 -13.63 39.04 28.02
CA SER A 115 -13.33 37.93 27.11
C SER A 115 -14.49 37.54 26.17
N THR A 116 -15.67 38.14 26.35
CA THR A 116 -16.86 37.96 25.49
C THR A 116 -17.14 39.20 24.63
N ASP A 117 -16.25 40.19 24.68
CA ASP A 117 -16.42 41.44 23.94
C ASP A 117 -16.02 41.31 22.47
N ILE A 118 -16.68 42.09 21.61
CA ILE A 118 -16.62 41.97 20.13
C ILE A 118 -16.85 43.37 19.52
N ASP A 119 -15.82 44.18 19.41
CA ASP A 119 -15.94 45.54 18.89
C ASP A 119 -16.20 45.52 17.38
N TRP A 120 -17.30 46.12 16.91
CA TRP A 120 -17.54 46.29 15.48
C TRP A 120 -17.28 47.73 15.02
N TYR A 121 -16.52 47.84 13.94
CA TYR A 121 -16.24 49.10 13.25
C TYR A 121 -16.73 49.01 11.80
N SER A 122 -17.06 50.14 11.19
CA SER A 122 -17.43 50.20 9.77
C SER A 122 -16.77 51.38 9.06
N PHE A 123 -16.33 51.15 7.82
CA PHE A 123 -15.62 52.15 7.02
C PHE A 123 -16.02 52.06 5.54
N ASP A 124 -15.82 53.17 4.83
CA ASP A 124 -16.09 53.26 3.39
C ASP A 124 -14.79 53.32 2.58
N ILE A 125 -14.82 52.71 1.40
CA ILE A 125 -13.86 52.91 0.31
C ILE A 125 -14.62 53.62 -0.81
N SER A 126 -14.61 54.96 -0.81
CA SER A 126 -15.41 55.76 -1.76
C SER A 126 -14.60 56.84 -2.48
N TYR A 127 -14.43 56.64 -3.80
CA TYR A 127 -13.71 57.53 -4.72
C TYR A 127 -14.61 58.67 -5.23
N GLN A 128 -14.64 59.81 -4.52
CA GLN A 128 -15.58 60.90 -4.80
C GLN A 128 -15.31 61.73 -6.08
N GLN A 129 -14.13 61.65 -6.70
CA GLN A 129 -13.74 62.54 -7.81
C GLN A 129 -13.24 61.84 -9.09
N LEU A 130 -13.37 60.51 -9.20
CA LEU A 130 -12.98 59.76 -10.40
C LEU A 130 -14.20 59.19 -11.12
N VAL A 131 -14.41 59.60 -12.38
CA VAL A 131 -15.36 58.97 -13.30
C VAL A 131 -14.59 57.97 -14.15
N SER A 132 -14.69 56.68 -13.81
CA SER A 132 -14.15 55.57 -14.58
C SER A 132 -15.18 54.44 -14.61
N PRO A 133 -15.38 53.76 -15.76
CA PRO A 133 -16.26 52.59 -15.86
C PRO A 133 -15.64 51.31 -15.30
N LEU A 134 -14.34 51.32 -14.95
CA LEU A 134 -13.65 50.16 -14.37
C LEU A 134 -13.98 50.00 -12.88
N ALA A 135 -14.00 48.76 -12.40
CA ALA A 135 -14.07 48.47 -10.97
C ALA A 135 -12.88 49.12 -10.25
N LYS A 136 -13.17 49.83 -9.16
CA LYS A 136 -12.19 50.58 -8.38
C LYS A 136 -11.83 49.76 -7.15
N TYR A 137 -10.56 49.42 -7.00
CA TYR A 137 -10.02 48.68 -5.86
C TYR A 137 -9.08 49.56 -5.03
N LEU A 138 -8.84 49.17 -3.78
CA LEU A 138 -7.87 49.77 -2.89
C LEU A 138 -7.15 48.67 -2.11
N SER A 139 -5.87 48.47 -2.40
CA SER A 139 -4.90 47.84 -1.51
C SER A 139 -5.03 48.45 -0.10
N THR A 140 -5.47 47.62 0.84
CA THR A 140 -5.67 47.97 2.24
C THR A 140 -4.92 46.96 3.11
N ILE A 141 -4.31 47.43 4.19
CA ILE A 141 -3.65 46.62 5.23
C ILE A 141 -4.46 46.84 6.52
N PHE A 142 -4.65 45.78 7.30
CA PHE A 142 -5.24 45.87 8.64
C PHE A 142 -4.26 45.27 9.64
N ASP A 143 -4.10 45.96 10.76
CA ASP A 143 -3.08 45.65 11.76
C ASP A 143 -3.64 45.92 13.16
N ILE A 144 -3.19 45.16 14.16
CA ILE A 144 -3.55 45.34 15.57
C ILE A 144 -2.26 45.34 16.39
N ASP A 145 -1.69 46.53 16.51
CA ASP A 145 -0.49 46.76 17.33
C ASP A 145 -0.71 46.34 18.80
N TYR A 146 0.31 45.76 19.40
CA TYR A 146 0.43 45.44 20.82
C TYR A 146 -0.67 44.54 21.40
N ALA A 147 -1.20 43.60 20.62
CA ALA A 147 -2.06 42.53 21.16
C ALA A 147 -1.25 41.51 22.00
N ASP A 148 -0.03 41.17 21.59
CA ASP A 148 0.80 40.10 22.19
C ASP A 148 1.93 40.62 23.11
N GLY A 149 2.36 39.76 24.04
CA GLY A 149 3.63 39.80 24.78
C GLY A 149 3.73 40.78 25.96
N ILE A 150 2.75 41.68 26.15
CA ILE A 150 2.73 42.66 27.25
C ILE A 150 1.60 42.46 28.26
N GLY A 151 1.17 41.21 28.47
CA GLY A 151 0.11 40.86 29.44
C GLY A 151 -1.31 41.20 28.98
N ARG A 152 -1.50 41.33 27.66
CA ARG A 152 -2.78 41.46 26.98
C ARG A 152 -3.25 40.08 26.47
N ALA A 153 -4.47 40.00 25.95
CA ALA A 153 -5.04 38.75 25.44
C ALA A 153 -4.86 38.66 23.92
N ASP A 154 -4.56 37.47 23.40
CA ASP A 154 -4.61 37.16 21.97
C ASP A 154 -5.92 37.67 21.35
N MET A 155 -5.80 38.35 20.21
CA MET A 155 -6.93 38.95 19.50
C MET A 155 -7.21 38.21 18.19
N SER A 156 -8.30 38.54 17.54
CA SER A 156 -8.60 38.14 16.16
C SER A 156 -9.39 39.25 15.48
N MET A 157 -9.25 39.37 14.16
CA MET A 157 -9.99 40.33 13.36
C MET A 157 -10.73 39.65 12.21
N TYR A 158 -11.93 40.11 11.91
CA TYR A 158 -12.78 39.55 10.85
C TYR A 158 -13.40 40.66 10.01
N LEU A 159 -13.08 40.68 8.72
CA LEU A 159 -13.58 41.67 7.76
C LEU A 159 -14.81 41.12 7.03
N PHE A 160 -15.88 41.92 6.97
CA PHE A 160 -17.16 41.58 6.37
C PHE A 160 -17.65 42.61 5.35
N THR A 161 -18.45 42.17 4.39
CA THR A 161 -19.25 43.05 3.53
C THR A 161 -20.40 43.70 4.31
N SER A 162 -21.04 44.71 3.73
CA SER A 162 -22.29 45.28 4.26
C SER A 162 -23.49 44.31 4.32
N ALA A 163 -23.41 43.16 3.64
CA ALA A 163 -24.35 42.04 3.76
C ALA A 163 -23.98 41.07 4.90
N GLY A 164 -22.90 41.34 5.64
CA GLY A 164 -22.40 40.49 6.72
C GLY A 164 -21.72 39.21 6.22
N ASN A 165 -21.27 39.12 4.97
CA ASN A 165 -20.50 37.98 4.48
C ASN A 165 -19.02 38.16 4.82
N LEU A 166 -18.35 37.13 5.32
CA LEU A 166 -16.92 37.16 5.65
C LEU A 166 -16.08 37.32 4.37
N ILE A 167 -15.03 38.14 4.45
CA ILE A 167 -14.07 38.41 3.37
C ILE A 167 -12.70 37.86 3.76
N HIS A 168 -12.14 38.35 4.88
CA HIS A 168 -10.84 37.94 5.40
C HIS A 168 -10.90 37.79 6.93
N ALA A 169 -10.01 36.97 7.48
CA ALA A 169 -9.79 36.81 8.91
C ALA A 169 -8.29 36.90 9.19
N GLY A 170 -7.90 37.70 10.18
CA GLY A 170 -6.53 37.79 10.70
C GLY A 170 -6.48 37.29 12.12
N GLU A 171 -5.50 36.46 12.45
CA GLU A 171 -5.36 35.83 13.78
C GLU A 171 -3.96 36.03 14.38
N ASP A 172 -2.90 35.85 13.59
CA ASP A 172 -1.51 35.90 14.04
C ASP A 172 -0.62 36.53 12.96
N SER A 173 0.55 37.05 13.35
CA SER A 173 1.58 37.58 12.45
C SER A 173 2.98 37.15 12.91
N ASN A 174 3.91 36.94 11.98
CA ASN A 174 5.34 36.79 12.31
C ASN A 174 6.20 37.72 11.44
N ILE A 175 5.78 38.98 11.35
CA ILE A 175 6.48 39.98 10.54
C ILE A 175 7.73 40.44 11.29
N LEU A 176 8.91 40.05 10.81
CA LEU A 176 10.18 40.38 11.49
C LEU A 176 10.40 41.89 11.66
N ASP A 177 9.89 42.71 10.73
CA ASP A 177 9.96 44.17 10.83
C ASP A 177 8.92 44.77 11.79
N ASP A 178 7.92 44.01 12.22
CA ASP A 178 6.95 44.45 13.22
C ASP A 178 7.32 44.05 14.65
N ARG A 179 8.31 43.15 14.81
CA ARG A 179 8.70 42.60 16.11
C ARG A 179 9.89 43.34 16.73
N ALA A 180 9.94 43.31 18.07
CA ALA A 180 11.12 43.71 18.83
C ALA A 180 12.39 42.94 18.38
N THR A 181 13.52 43.65 18.25
CA THR A 181 14.74 43.09 17.64
C THR A 181 15.37 41.96 18.49
N SER A 182 15.83 40.88 17.87
CA SER A 182 16.45 39.73 18.56
C SER A 182 17.77 40.02 19.30
N LEU A 183 18.35 41.21 19.14
CA LEU A 183 19.57 41.66 19.81
C LEU A 183 19.33 42.33 21.17
N ARG A 184 18.06 42.45 21.59
CA ARG A 184 17.64 42.94 22.91
C ARG A 184 16.55 42.03 23.46
N SER A 185 16.41 42.00 24.79
CA SER A 185 15.24 41.37 25.41
C SER A 185 13.98 42.08 24.94
N ALA A 186 12.85 41.36 24.84
CA ALA A 186 11.55 42.00 24.67
C ALA A 186 11.31 42.93 25.88
N ASP A 187 11.46 44.23 25.65
CA ASP A 187 11.19 45.29 26.61
C ASP A 187 10.48 46.45 25.90
N ASN A 188 9.73 47.24 26.65
CA ASN A 188 8.89 48.30 26.09
C ASN A 188 9.70 49.57 25.76
N THR A 189 10.99 49.45 25.42
CA THR A 189 11.84 50.59 25.03
C THR A 189 11.83 50.86 23.52
N ASP A 190 11.50 49.87 22.69
CA ASP A 190 11.28 50.03 21.24
C ASP A 190 9.78 50.10 20.93
N LEU A 191 9.19 51.28 21.13
CA LEU A 191 7.77 51.58 20.80
C LEU A 191 7.59 51.99 19.32
N GLY A 192 8.57 51.72 18.46
CA GLY A 192 8.52 51.98 17.02
C GLY A 192 8.13 50.77 16.17
N ARG A 193 7.89 49.63 16.82
CA ARG A 193 7.44 48.34 16.28
C ARG A 193 5.97 48.12 16.69
N GLY A 194 5.17 47.38 15.92
CA GLY A 194 3.77 47.11 16.25
C GLY A 194 3.60 46.02 17.29
N SER A 195 4.48 45.01 17.36
CA SER A 195 4.33 43.86 18.25
C SER A 195 5.56 43.51 19.08
N THR A 196 5.32 42.87 20.23
CA THR A 196 6.37 42.24 21.05
C THR A 196 6.44 40.71 20.89
N GLY A 197 5.51 40.12 20.15
CA GLY A 197 5.32 38.67 20.02
C GLY A 197 5.00 38.23 18.59
N THR A 198 4.07 37.29 18.41
CA THR A 198 3.60 36.80 17.10
C THR A 198 2.09 36.49 17.05
N LEU A 199 1.34 36.86 18.10
CA LEU A 199 -0.09 36.53 18.25
C LEU A 199 -0.98 37.78 18.05
N ASP A 200 -0.40 38.82 17.49
CA ASP A 200 -1.06 39.99 16.92
C ASP A 200 -1.72 39.68 15.56
N PRO A 201 -2.99 40.02 15.36
CA PRO A 201 -3.63 39.88 14.05
C PRO A 201 -3.10 40.87 13.02
N PHE A 202 -2.61 40.33 11.89
CA PHE A 202 -2.27 41.11 10.70
C PHE A 202 -3.00 40.61 9.45
N LEU A 203 -3.48 41.53 8.62
CA LEU A 203 -3.91 41.29 7.25
C LEU A 203 -3.07 42.17 6.32
N GLY A 204 -2.22 41.52 5.52
CA GLY A 204 -1.42 42.19 4.49
C GLY A 204 -2.26 42.83 3.40
N SER A 205 -1.59 43.38 2.38
CA SER A 205 -2.26 44.07 1.28
C SER A 205 -3.33 43.20 0.61
N VAL A 206 -4.59 43.54 0.87
CA VAL A 206 -5.78 42.97 0.23
C VAL A 206 -6.46 44.02 -0.64
N GLU A 207 -6.87 43.63 -1.84
CA GLU A 207 -7.51 44.53 -2.80
C GLU A 207 -9.02 44.58 -2.58
N LEU A 208 -9.50 45.63 -1.91
CA LEU A 208 -10.91 45.78 -1.59
C LEU A 208 -11.62 46.67 -2.64
N PRO A 209 -12.72 46.22 -3.28
CA PRO A 209 -13.48 47.07 -4.18
C PRO A 209 -14.14 48.26 -3.47
N ALA A 210 -14.54 49.29 -4.21
CA ALA A 210 -15.26 50.43 -3.64
C ALA A 210 -16.60 49.98 -3.02
N GLY A 211 -16.79 50.24 -1.72
CA GLY A 211 -17.91 49.72 -0.94
C GLY A 211 -17.86 50.13 0.53
N ARG A 212 -18.78 49.59 1.33
CA ARG A 212 -18.79 49.69 2.80
C ARG A 212 -18.44 48.33 3.41
N TYR A 213 -17.54 48.38 4.37
CA TYR A 213 -16.99 47.21 5.06
C TYR A 213 -17.19 47.32 6.57
N PHE A 214 -17.19 46.17 7.22
CA PHE A 214 -17.35 46.01 8.66
C PHE A 214 -16.20 45.17 9.20
N LEU A 215 -15.49 45.65 10.20
CA LEU A 215 -14.40 44.94 10.88
C LEU A 215 -14.86 44.59 12.29
N ALA A 216 -14.87 43.31 12.64
CA ALA A 216 -15.02 42.86 14.02
C ALA A 216 -13.63 42.61 14.61
N VAL A 217 -13.39 43.10 15.82
CA VAL A 217 -12.19 42.83 16.63
C VAL A 217 -12.63 42.06 17.87
N THR A 218 -12.00 40.92 18.14
CA THR A 218 -12.40 40.01 19.24
C THR A 218 -11.19 39.50 20.01
N SER A 219 -11.43 38.89 21.17
CA SER A 219 -10.44 37.96 21.72
C SER A 219 -10.44 36.67 20.89
N ARG A 220 -9.29 35.98 20.82
CA ARG A 220 -9.11 34.75 20.04
C ARG A 220 -10.14 33.64 20.34
N ASN A 221 -10.69 33.62 21.55
CA ASN A 221 -11.68 32.63 21.98
C ASN A 221 -13.14 33.01 21.62
N GLN A 222 -13.37 34.11 20.90
CA GLN A 222 -14.68 34.55 20.45
C GLN A 222 -14.76 34.62 18.93
N VAL A 223 -15.85 34.07 18.39
CA VAL A 223 -16.20 34.16 16.97
C VAL A 223 -17.38 35.13 16.83
N PRO A 224 -17.31 36.13 15.92
CA PRO A 224 -18.41 37.08 15.73
C PRO A 224 -19.74 36.38 15.44
N THR A 225 -20.83 36.83 16.07
CA THR A 225 -22.14 36.15 15.99
C THR A 225 -22.69 35.97 14.57
N VAL A 226 -22.32 36.86 13.64
CA VAL A 226 -22.64 36.77 12.20
C VAL A 226 -21.94 35.59 11.50
N LEU A 227 -20.74 35.22 11.97
CA LEU A 227 -20.00 34.03 11.51
C LEU A 227 -20.47 32.79 12.29
N ALA A 228 -20.64 32.89 13.61
CA ALA A 228 -21.14 31.79 14.45
C ALA A 228 -22.54 31.31 14.01
N ASN A 229 -23.45 32.20 13.61
CA ASN A 229 -24.78 31.82 13.12
C ASN A 229 -24.79 31.08 11.76
N ARG A 230 -23.70 31.19 10.98
CA ARG A 230 -23.48 30.37 9.77
C ARG A 230 -22.81 29.04 10.11
N LEU A 231 -21.85 29.05 11.02
CA LEU A 231 -21.22 27.82 11.53
C LEU A 231 -22.17 26.97 12.40
N ASN A 232 -23.28 27.54 12.89
CA ASN A 232 -24.22 26.88 13.78
C ASN A 232 -25.11 25.86 13.06
N ARG A 233 -24.85 24.59 13.39
CA ARG A 233 -25.59 23.33 13.18
C ARG A 233 -27.12 23.43 13.09
N ASN A 234 -27.65 23.96 11.98
CA ASN A 234 -29.08 23.93 11.66
C ASN A 234 -29.27 23.28 10.28
N PRO A 235 -30.02 22.17 10.13
CA PRO A 235 -30.10 21.42 8.86
C PRO A 235 -30.64 22.17 7.63
N GLY A 236 -31.14 23.40 7.80
CA GLY A 236 -31.52 24.31 6.71
C GLY A 236 -30.44 25.34 6.32
N ASN A 237 -29.39 25.50 7.12
CA ASN A 237 -28.27 26.42 6.89
C ASN A 237 -27.03 25.61 6.51
N ASN A 238 -26.96 25.17 5.25
CA ASN A 238 -25.81 24.46 4.72
C ASN A 238 -24.68 25.44 4.35
N ASP A 239 -23.99 25.98 5.34
CA ASP A 239 -22.80 26.84 5.15
C ASP A 239 -21.53 26.04 4.77
N SER A 240 -21.71 24.90 4.08
CA SER A 240 -20.65 24.15 3.39
C SER A 240 -20.02 24.92 2.23
N SER A 241 -20.42 26.18 2.00
CA SER A 241 -19.82 27.15 1.10
C SER A 241 -18.68 27.96 1.72
N ILE A 242 -18.60 28.09 3.05
CA ILE A 242 -17.52 28.84 3.70
C ILE A 242 -16.23 28.01 3.65
N ARG A 243 -15.16 28.64 3.15
CA ARG A 243 -13.81 28.08 3.04
C ARG A 243 -12.80 29.13 3.47
N VAL A 244 -11.81 28.73 4.25
CA VAL A 244 -10.68 29.59 4.62
C VAL A 244 -9.54 29.24 3.69
N GLN A 245 -8.94 30.24 3.04
CA GLN A 245 -7.78 30.08 2.17
C GLN A 245 -6.77 31.18 2.50
N PRO A 246 -5.47 30.98 2.23
CA PRO A 246 -4.50 32.07 2.28
C PRO A 246 -4.90 33.25 1.38
N VAL A 247 -4.40 34.45 1.68
CA VAL A 247 -4.61 35.61 0.80
C VAL A 247 -3.86 35.44 -0.52
N ASN A 248 -4.55 35.67 -1.63
CA ASN A 248 -4.05 35.44 -2.99
C ASN A 248 -3.08 36.53 -3.50
N SER A 249 -2.85 37.60 -2.74
CA SER A 249 -1.79 38.58 -3.01
C SER A 249 -0.38 38.03 -2.75
N GLY A 250 -0.25 36.93 -2.00
CA GLY A 250 1.00 36.21 -1.78
C GLY A 250 1.35 35.20 -2.88
N ARG A 251 2.56 34.64 -2.81
CA ARG A 251 2.97 33.46 -3.61
C ARG A 251 2.83 32.21 -2.76
N TYR A 252 2.08 31.22 -3.24
CA TYR A 252 1.94 29.94 -2.55
C TYR A 252 3.15 29.02 -2.76
N ILE A 253 3.41 28.13 -1.80
CA ILE A 253 4.43 27.08 -1.95
C ILE A 253 3.90 26.00 -2.90
N VAL A 254 2.68 25.52 -2.62
CA VAL A 254 1.96 24.53 -3.43
C VAL A 254 0.57 25.09 -3.76
N GLU A 255 0.11 24.89 -4.99
CA GLU A 255 -1.30 25.00 -5.36
C GLU A 255 -1.57 23.95 -6.43
N ASP A 256 -2.62 23.16 -6.27
CA ASP A 256 -3.00 22.12 -7.23
C ASP A 256 -4.52 22.05 -7.32
N ARG A 257 -5.03 22.32 -8.52
CA ARG A 257 -6.47 22.31 -8.85
C ARG A 257 -6.90 21.00 -9.51
N VAL A 258 -5.99 20.03 -9.65
CA VAL A 258 -6.15 18.66 -10.22
C VAL A 258 -6.55 18.61 -11.70
N ASP A 259 -7.42 19.51 -12.16
CA ASP A 259 -7.90 19.64 -13.54
C ASP A 259 -7.10 20.64 -14.39
N GLY A 260 -5.99 21.17 -13.87
CA GLY A 260 -5.10 22.07 -14.59
C GLY A 260 -5.62 23.50 -14.78
N ARG A 261 -6.71 23.91 -14.11
CA ARG A 261 -7.11 25.32 -14.05
C ARG A 261 -5.97 26.18 -13.46
N PRO A 262 -5.80 27.43 -13.93
CA PRO A 262 -4.90 28.39 -13.30
C PRO A 262 -5.20 28.56 -11.82
N GLY A 263 -4.13 28.71 -11.02
CA GLY A 263 -4.21 29.06 -9.62
C GLY A 263 -4.72 30.49 -9.37
N ILE A 264 -5.13 30.78 -8.15
CA ILE A 264 -5.62 32.13 -7.75
C ILE A 264 -4.53 33.09 -7.30
N SER A 265 -3.37 32.60 -6.88
CA SER A 265 -2.29 33.46 -6.41
C SER A 265 -1.78 34.38 -7.53
N ALA A 266 -1.61 35.67 -7.23
CA ALA A 266 -1.12 36.68 -8.17
C ALA A 266 0.27 36.34 -8.77
N THR A 267 1.05 35.51 -8.08
CA THR A 267 2.24 34.85 -8.60
C THR A 267 2.10 33.34 -8.42
N GLY A 268 2.23 32.57 -9.50
CA GLY A 268 2.07 31.12 -9.47
C GLY A 268 2.96 30.40 -8.44
N PRO A 269 2.54 29.24 -7.95
CA PRO A 269 3.16 28.55 -6.82
C PRO A 269 4.63 28.16 -7.08
N ILE A 270 5.35 27.79 -6.03
CA ILE A 270 6.70 27.22 -6.15
C ILE A 270 6.64 25.83 -6.80
N VAL A 271 5.67 25.01 -6.41
CA VAL A 271 5.39 23.69 -6.97
C VAL A 271 3.97 23.69 -7.57
N PRO A 272 3.83 23.87 -8.90
CA PRO A 272 2.52 23.99 -9.58
C PRO A 272 1.84 22.65 -9.89
N GLN A 273 2.50 21.52 -9.65
CA GLN A 273 1.93 20.19 -9.81
C GLN A 273 2.30 19.37 -8.58
N PHE A 274 1.45 19.46 -7.57
CA PHE A 274 1.69 18.88 -6.25
C PHE A 274 1.36 17.38 -6.22
N LEU A 275 0.28 17.00 -6.89
CA LEU A 275 -0.20 15.63 -7.05
C LEU A 275 -0.39 15.27 -8.54
N PRO A 276 0.70 15.13 -9.33
CA PRO A 276 0.64 14.54 -10.68
C PRO A 276 0.06 13.11 -10.68
N GLN A 277 -0.30 12.60 -11.85
CA GLN A 277 -0.75 11.20 -12.01
C GLN A 277 0.26 10.15 -11.47
N SER A 278 1.56 10.47 -11.51
CA SER A 278 2.65 9.67 -10.93
C SER A 278 2.75 9.72 -9.39
N SER A 279 1.83 10.42 -8.71
CA SER A 279 1.75 10.45 -7.24
C SER A 279 1.13 9.18 -6.67
N ARG A 280 0.40 8.40 -7.49
CA ARG A 280 -0.02 7.06 -7.08
C ARG A 280 1.20 6.23 -6.74
N VAL A 281 1.23 5.71 -5.52
CA VAL A 281 2.17 4.64 -5.19
C VAL A 281 1.50 3.33 -5.62
N GLU A 282 1.95 2.77 -6.75
CA GLU A 282 1.38 1.54 -7.31
C GLU A 282 1.69 0.32 -6.42
N TYR A 283 0.96 -0.77 -6.64
CA TYR A 283 1.05 -1.96 -5.79
C TYR A 283 2.33 -2.79 -6.05
N LEU A 284 2.88 -3.30 -4.96
CA LEU A 284 3.83 -4.40 -4.88
C LEU A 284 3.08 -5.70 -4.55
N LEU A 285 3.75 -6.86 -4.65
CA LEU A 285 3.10 -8.16 -4.44
C LEU A 285 2.33 -8.20 -3.11
N GLY A 286 3.02 -7.87 -2.01
CA GLY A 286 2.47 -7.87 -0.64
C GLY A 286 1.37 -6.84 -0.33
N ASP A 287 0.98 -6.00 -1.29
CA ASP A 287 -0.23 -5.17 -1.18
C ASP A 287 -1.49 -5.92 -1.65
N VAL A 288 -1.34 -6.96 -2.47
CA VAL A 288 -2.44 -7.79 -2.99
C VAL A 288 -2.78 -8.89 -1.98
N PRO A 289 -4.00 -8.91 -1.41
CA PRO A 289 -4.42 -9.99 -0.52
C PRO A 289 -4.42 -11.33 -1.25
N LEU A 290 -3.81 -12.34 -0.63
CA LEU A 290 -3.89 -13.72 -1.08
C LEU A 290 -4.90 -14.46 -0.20
N TYR A 291 -6.00 -14.92 -0.80
CA TYR A 291 -6.90 -15.86 -0.14
C TYR A 291 -6.30 -17.26 -0.17
N LEU A 292 -6.42 -17.98 0.94
CA LEU A 292 -6.03 -19.37 1.11
C LEU A 292 -7.22 -20.17 1.62
N LEU A 293 -7.36 -21.40 1.13
CA LEU A 293 -8.32 -22.38 1.62
C LEU A 293 -7.59 -23.55 2.26
N GLN A 294 -8.07 -23.96 3.43
CA GLN A 294 -7.55 -25.09 4.20
C GLN A 294 -8.68 -26.06 4.52
N GLU A 295 -8.51 -27.33 4.21
CA GLU A 295 -9.41 -28.39 4.69
C GLU A 295 -8.92 -28.87 6.08
N VAL A 296 -9.75 -28.69 7.11
CA VAL A 296 -9.43 -29.08 8.49
C VAL A 296 -10.08 -30.41 8.87
N SER A 297 -9.49 -31.10 9.86
CA SER A 297 -9.75 -32.52 10.16
C SER A 297 -11.17 -32.88 10.63
N ASN A 298 -12.05 -31.89 10.83
CA ASN A 298 -13.48 -32.09 11.09
C ASN A 298 -14.31 -32.16 9.79
N GLY A 299 -13.68 -32.07 8.61
CA GLY A 299 -14.35 -32.03 7.32
C GLY A 299 -15.02 -30.69 7.03
N SER A 300 -14.39 -29.58 7.41
CA SER A 300 -14.83 -28.21 7.08
C SER A 300 -13.71 -27.47 6.36
N ALA A 301 -14.07 -26.62 5.41
CA ALA A 301 -13.13 -25.75 4.73
C ALA A 301 -13.02 -24.40 5.48
N GLN A 302 -11.80 -23.88 5.62
CA GLN A 302 -11.51 -22.61 6.30
C GLN A 302 -10.79 -21.64 5.36
N VAL A 303 -11.24 -20.39 5.37
CA VAL A 303 -10.76 -19.33 4.48
C VAL A 303 -9.88 -18.36 5.29
N TYR A 304 -8.68 -18.10 4.79
CA TYR A 304 -7.69 -17.21 5.39
C TYR A 304 -7.24 -16.14 4.39
N LEU A 305 -6.73 -15.03 4.92
CA LEU A 305 -5.96 -14.04 4.18
C LEU A 305 -4.49 -14.11 4.60
N ALA A 306 -3.59 -14.16 3.61
CA ALA A 306 -2.15 -14.10 3.80
C ALA A 306 -1.54 -12.90 3.06
N ASN A 307 -0.42 -12.41 3.58
CA ASN A 307 0.49 -11.53 2.86
C ASN A 307 1.18 -12.35 1.76
N SER A 308 0.94 -12.00 0.51
CA SER A 308 1.45 -12.70 -0.68
C SER A 308 2.97 -12.60 -0.88
N PHE A 309 3.66 -11.68 -0.22
CA PHE A 309 5.12 -11.53 -0.33
C PHE A 309 5.88 -12.27 0.78
N THR A 310 5.33 -12.38 1.98
CA THR A 310 5.96 -13.07 3.13
C THR A 310 5.37 -14.45 3.43
N GLY A 311 4.16 -14.73 2.95
CA GLY A 311 3.36 -15.91 3.31
C GLY A 311 2.59 -15.76 4.64
N GLU A 312 2.88 -14.72 5.43
CA GLU A 312 2.34 -14.55 6.78
C GLU A 312 0.82 -14.38 6.80
N LEU A 313 0.14 -15.07 7.72
CA LEU A 313 -1.31 -14.97 7.88
C LEU A 313 -1.71 -13.62 8.46
N SER A 314 -2.55 -12.88 7.73
CA SER A 314 -3.10 -11.60 8.16
C SER A 314 -4.38 -11.77 8.97
N ASN A 315 -5.31 -12.62 8.52
CA ASN A 315 -6.61 -12.81 9.17
C ASN A 315 -7.24 -14.18 8.86
N PHE A 316 -8.04 -14.68 9.79
CA PHE A 316 -9.04 -15.72 9.51
C PHE A 316 -10.32 -15.05 9.00
N VAL A 317 -10.82 -15.45 7.83
CA VAL A 317 -12.02 -14.86 7.21
C VAL A 317 -13.28 -15.59 7.67
N GLY A 318 -13.22 -16.92 7.77
CA GLY A 318 -14.33 -17.73 8.26
C GLY A 318 -14.31 -19.16 7.75
N SER A 319 -15.47 -19.84 7.80
CA SER A 319 -15.62 -21.24 7.40
C SER A 319 -16.63 -21.39 6.27
N ALA A 320 -16.22 -22.14 5.25
CA ALA A 320 -17.01 -22.51 4.09
C ALA A 320 -17.52 -23.96 4.22
N THR A 321 -18.37 -24.37 3.28
CA THR A 321 -18.84 -25.76 3.13
C THR A 321 -17.68 -26.74 2.93
N SER A 322 -17.88 -27.98 3.40
CA SER A 322 -17.02 -29.14 3.13
C SER A 322 -16.96 -29.50 1.64
N ASP A 323 -15.96 -30.31 1.26
CA ASP A 323 -15.76 -30.84 -0.11
C ASP A 323 -15.39 -29.73 -1.11
N LEU A 324 -14.63 -28.74 -0.65
CA LEU A 324 -14.18 -27.61 -1.45
C LEU A 324 -12.66 -27.76 -1.70
N ASN A 325 -12.33 -28.59 -2.68
CA ASN A 325 -10.94 -28.93 -2.97
C ASN A 325 -10.15 -27.79 -3.62
N ASP A 326 -10.80 -26.77 -4.19
CA ASP A 326 -10.17 -25.57 -4.75
C ASP A 326 -11.20 -24.44 -4.90
N PHE A 327 -10.73 -23.20 -5.06
CA PHE A 327 -11.57 -22.02 -5.31
C PHE A 327 -10.81 -20.97 -6.15
N ALA A 328 -11.54 -20.19 -6.93
CA ALA A 328 -10.99 -19.09 -7.72
C ALA A 328 -11.79 -17.80 -7.55
N ILE A 329 -11.14 -16.66 -7.76
CA ILE A 329 -11.79 -15.33 -7.74
C ILE A 329 -12.05 -14.90 -9.18
N ARG A 330 -13.31 -14.56 -9.47
CA ARG A 330 -13.73 -14.01 -10.76
C ARG A 330 -13.25 -12.56 -10.93
N PRO A 331 -13.11 -12.05 -12.17
CA PRO A 331 -12.82 -10.64 -12.42
C PRO A 331 -13.79 -9.66 -11.72
N ASN A 332 -15.06 -10.06 -11.54
CA ASN A 332 -16.10 -9.30 -10.84
C ASN A 332 -15.98 -9.31 -9.28
N GLY A 333 -15.00 -10.02 -8.72
CA GLY A 333 -14.79 -10.14 -7.27
C GLY A 333 -15.67 -11.17 -6.54
N ASP A 334 -16.38 -12.05 -7.25
CA ASP A 334 -17.00 -13.23 -6.62
C ASP A 334 -15.94 -14.31 -6.36
N ILE A 335 -15.92 -14.87 -5.15
CA ILE A 335 -15.11 -16.06 -4.80
C ILE A 335 -15.96 -17.31 -5.05
N ARG A 336 -15.44 -18.27 -5.84
CA ARG A 336 -16.23 -19.38 -6.41
C ARG A 336 -15.52 -20.72 -6.32
N GLY A 337 -16.30 -21.79 -6.16
CA GLY A 337 -15.82 -23.18 -6.24
C GLY A 337 -16.95 -24.17 -6.52
N TYR A 338 -16.62 -25.46 -6.52
CA TYR A 338 -17.60 -26.54 -6.63
C TYR A 338 -17.46 -27.51 -5.46
N THR A 339 -18.61 -28.02 -5.00
CA THR A 339 -18.70 -29.24 -4.18
C THR A 339 -19.36 -30.33 -5.00
N GLY A 340 -18.99 -31.59 -4.79
CA GLY A 340 -19.73 -32.76 -5.32
C GLY A 340 -20.36 -33.62 -4.22
N LEU A 341 -20.06 -33.36 -2.95
CA LEU A 341 -20.51 -34.12 -1.78
C LEU A 341 -21.52 -33.31 -0.96
N THR A 342 -22.75 -33.83 -0.81
CA THR A 342 -23.73 -33.28 0.15
C THR A 342 -24.06 -34.35 1.17
N ALA A 343 -23.94 -34.03 2.47
CA ALA A 343 -24.24 -34.96 3.57
C ALA A 343 -23.56 -36.34 3.44
N ASN A 344 -22.28 -36.36 3.06
CA ASN A 344 -21.47 -37.55 2.79
C ASN A 344 -21.94 -38.43 1.61
N VAL A 345 -22.79 -37.92 0.71
CA VAL A 345 -23.19 -38.59 -0.52
C VAL A 345 -22.62 -37.84 -1.72
N ARG A 346 -21.84 -38.52 -2.57
CA ARG A 346 -21.41 -38.00 -3.89
C ARG A 346 -22.26 -38.67 -4.97
N ASN A 347 -22.92 -37.86 -5.79
CA ASN A 347 -23.81 -38.31 -6.87
C ASN A 347 -23.97 -37.17 -7.90
N ASP A 348 -24.76 -37.39 -8.95
CA ASP A 348 -24.89 -36.42 -10.04
C ASP A 348 -25.64 -35.14 -9.62
N ALA A 349 -26.56 -35.25 -8.66
CA ALA A 349 -27.36 -34.13 -8.15
C ALA A 349 -26.58 -33.18 -7.22
N ASN A 350 -25.45 -33.63 -6.66
CA ASN A 350 -24.67 -32.87 -5.68
C ASN A 350 -23.55 -32.01 -6.28
N ALA A 351 -23.48 -31.87 -7.60
CA ALA A 351 -22.53 -31.02 -8.32
C ALA A 351 -22.90 -29.52 -8.21
N ASN A 352 -22.78 -28.95 -7.02
CA ASN A 352 -23.19 -27.59 -6.68
C ASN A 352 -22.11 -26.56 -7.02
N TYR A 353 -22.51 -25.44 -7.61
CA TYR A 353 -21.68 -24.25 -7.80
C TYR A 353 -21.85 -23.30 -6.62
N VAL A 354 -20.76 -23.01 -5.93
CA VAL A 354 -20.75 -22.36 -4.62
C VAL A 354 -20.15 -20.97 -4.73
N LEU A 355 -20.83 -20.00 -4.09
CA LEU A 355 -20.36 -18.65 -3.84
C LEU A 355 -19.85 -18.56 -2.40
N ILE A 356 -18.69 -17.97 -2.20
CA ILE A 356 -18.07 -17.77 -0.89
C ILE A 356 -18.05 -16.27 -0.61
N ASP A 357 -18.56 -15.85 0.55
CA ASP A 357 -18.50 -14.45 0.96
C ASP A 357 -17.05 -14.06 1.29
N SER A 358 -16.57 -12.99 0.65
CA SER A 358 -15.18 -12.54 0.77
C SER A 358 -14.82 -11.94 2.13
N GLY A 359 -15.81 -11.56 2.94
CA GLY A 359 -15.63 -10.94 4.27
C GLY A 359 -15.94 -11.88 5.44
N THR A 360 -16.75 -12.92 5.25
CA THR A 360 -17.17 -13.86 6.33
C THR A 360 -16.83 -15.32 6.06
N GLY A 361 -16.35 -15.65 4.86
CA GLY A 361 -16.06 -17.03 4.43
C GLY A 361 -17.28 -17.92 4.25
N THR A 362 -18.50 -17.44 4.57
CA THR A 362 -19.71 -18.26 4.50
C THR A 362 -20.06 -18.60 3.06
N SER A 363 -20.42 -19.85 2.81
CA SER A 363 -20.69 -20.36 1.47
C SER A 363 -22.18 -20.58 1.19
N GLN A 364 -22.64 -20.22 0.00
CA GLN A 364 -23.99 -20.47 -0.51
C GLN A 364 -23.93 -21.18 -1.88
N SER A 365 -24.71 -22.25 -2.06
CA SER A 365 -24.95 -22.81 -3.41
C SER A 365 -25.85 -21.85 -4.21
N THR A 366 -25.38 -21.42 -5.39
CA THR A 366 -26.11 -20.51 -6.28
C THR A 366 -26.38 -21.09 -7.66
N GLY A 367 -26.01 -22.36 -7.89
CA GLY A 367 -26.14 -23.03 -9.19
C GLY A 367 -25.68 -24.48 -9.13
N THR A 368 -25.71 -25.17 -10.27
CA THR A 368 -25.27 -26.58 -10.38
C THR A 368 -24.64 -26.83 -11.74
N PHE A 369 -23.68 -27.76 -11.81
CA PHE A 369 -23.03 -28.15 -13.06
C PHE A 369 -23.98 -28.81 -14.08
N GLY A 370 -25.14 -29.32 -13.64
CA GLY A 370 -26.08 -30.03 -14.52
C GLY A 370 -25.57 -31.41 -14.95
N LEU A 371 -24.85 -32.09 -14.05
CA LEU A 371 -24.19 -33.37 -14.32
C LEU A 371 -25.18 -34.53 -14.52
N THR A 372 -24.82 -35.46 -15.39
CA THR A 372 -25.31 -36.84 -15.41
C THR A 372 -24.15 -37.74 -15.85
N THR A 373 -23.78 -38.69 -14.99
CA THR A 373 -22.73 -39.68 -15.26
C THR A 373 -23.33 -40.94 -15.86
N ARG A 374 -22.66 -41.50 -16.86
CA ARG A 374 -23.10 -42.68 -17.60
C ARG A 374 -22.11 -43.84 -17.46
N ARG A 375 -22.62 -45.04 -17.71
CA ARG A 375 -21.85 -46.28 -17.90
C ARG A 375 -22.62 -47.23 -18.82
N LEU A 376 -21.95 -48.26 -19.31
CA LEU A 376 -22.63 -49.45 -19.82
C LEU A 376 -23.01 -50.34 -18.64
N ASP A 377 -24.23 -50.87 -18.66
CA ASP A 377 -24.65 -51.92 -17.74
C ASP A 377 -23.85 -53.21 -18.02
N ALA A 378 -23.27 -53.81 -16.99
CA ALA A 378 -22.35 -54.93 -17.11
C ALA A 378 -23.00 -56.26 -17.55
N THR A 379 -24.33 -56.32 -17.65
CA THR A 379 -25.07 -57.54 -18.02
C THR A 379 -25.79 -57.42 -19.37
N THR A 380 -26.30 -56.23 -19.68
CA THR A 380 -27.09 -55.94 -20.89
C THR A 380 -26.32 -55.12 -21.93
N PHE A 381 -25.15 -54.59 -21.57
CA PHE A 381 -24.34 -53.67 -22.37
C PHE A 381 -25.12 -52.44 -22.87
N GLN A 382 -26.22 -52.08 -22.20
CA GLN A 382 -27.00 -50.88 -22.50
C GLN A 382 -26.49 -49.68 -21.70
N LEU A 383 -26.62 -48.49 -22.28
CA LEU A 383 -26.28 -47.24 -21.59
C LEU A 383 -27.25 -47.00 -20.41
N THR A 384 -26.71 -46.69 -19.23
CA THR A 384 -27.49 -46.38 -18.03
C THR A 384 -26.89 -45.24 -17.23
N ASP A 385 -27.71 -44.53 -16.46
CA ASP A 385 -27.26 -43.52 -15.51
C ASP A 385 -26.48 -44.21 -14.38
N ALA A 386 -25.26 -43.74 -14.12
CA ALA A 386 -24.38 -44.28 -13.09
C ALA A 386 -24.62 -43.60 -11.74
N ASN A 387 -25.05 -42.33 -11.74
CA ASN A 387 -25.30 -41.49 -10.57
C ASN A 387 -24.13 -41.41 -9.57
N VAL A 388 -22.89 -41.39 -10.07
CA VAL A 388 -21.66 -41.46 -9.25
C VAL A 388 -21.06 -40.08 -8.94
N GLY A 389 -21.53 -39.02 -9.63
CA GLY A 389 -21.01 -37.67 -9.48
C GLY A 389 -19.57 -37.47 -9.96
N LEU A 390 -19.05 -36.28 -9.68
CA LEU A 390 -17.65 -35.91 -9.85
C LEU A 390 -17.04 -35.48 -8.51
N ASP A 391 -15.76 -35.76 -8.36
CA ASP A 391 -14.88 -35.21 -7.35
C ASP A 391 -14.11 -34.06 -8.00
N PHE A 392 -14.57 -32.84 -7.76
CA PHE A 392 -13.98 -31.61 -8.31
C PHE A 392 -12.62 -31.39 -7.65
N GLN A 393 -11.57 -31.12 -8.43
CA GLN A 393 -10.19 -31.01 -7.91
C GLN A 393 -9.63 -29.60 -8.03
N ALA A 394 -9.95 -28.89 -9.12
CA ALA A 394 -9.39 -27.58 -9.42
C ALA A 394 -10.39 -26.72 -10.20
N ILE A 395 -10.32 -25.39 -10.05
CA ILE A 395 -11.19 -24.43 -10.73
C ILE A 395 -10.40 -23.16 -11.11
N THR A 396 -10.67 -22.59 -12.29
CA THR A 396 -10.25 -21.22 -12.62
C THR A 396 -11.24 -20.56 -13.54
N PHE A 397 -11.16 -19.23 -13.61
CA PHE A 397 -11.77 -18.43 -14.67
C PHE A 397 -10.70 -18.07 -15.69
N GLY A 398 -11.12 -17.94 -16.96
CA GLY A 398 -10.23 -17.61 -18.06
C GLY A 398 -10.97 -16.93 -19.21
N SER A 399 -10.20 -16.40 -20.14
CA SER A 399 -10.68 -15.83 -21.39
C SER A 399 -10.56 -16.84 -22.53
N ILE A 400 -11.57 -16.91 -23.39
CA ILE A 400 -11.55 -17.67 -24.65
C ILE A 400 -11.98 -16.79 -25.81
N ASN A 401 -11.54 -17.11 -27.03
CA ASN A 401 -12.09 -16.53 -28.24
C ASN A 401 -13.49 -17.14 -28.47
N ASN A 402 -14.52 -16.31 -28.63
CA ASN A 402 -15.86 -16.80 -28.93
C ASN A 402 -16.01 -17.16 -30.42
N PHE A 403 -15.33 -18.23 -30.85
CA PHE A 403 -15.34 -18.77 -32.22
C PHE A 403 -15.11 -17.73 -33.33
N GLY A 404 -14.19 -16.78 -33.08
CA GLY A 404 -13.89 -15.64 -33.97
C GLY A 404 -14.51 -14.29 -33.55
N GLY A 405 -15.33 -14.27 -32.48
CA GLY A 405 -15.79 -13.05 -31.82
C GLY A 405 -14.82 -12.52 -30.75
N ASN A 406 -15.20 -11.41 -30.10
CA ASN A 406 -14.47 -10.84 -28.96
C ASN A 406 -14.24 -11.87 -27.84
N PRO A 407 -13.13 -11.78 -27.08
CA PRO A 407 -12.90 -12.69 -25.96
C PRO A 407 -13.97 -12.57 -24.86
N VAL A 408 -14.36 -13.70 -24.29
CA VAL A 408 -15.39 -13.82 -23.24
C VAL A 408 -14.85 -14.60 -22.03
N GLU A 409 -15.42 -14.33 -20.85
CA GLU A 409 -15.16 -15.11 -19.64
C GLU A 409 -15.73 -16.53 -19.78
N ALA A 410 -14.94 -17.52 -19.41
CA ALA A 410 -15.32 -18.92 -19.31
C ALA A 410 -14.77 -19.51 -17.99
N GLY A 411 -15.55 -20.39 -17.37
CA GLY A 411 -15.10 -21.17 -16.23
C GLY A 411 -14.47 -22.47 -16.69
N PHE A 412 -13.37 -22.88 -16.07
CA PHE A 412 -12.75 -24.18 -16.28
C PHE A 412 -12.66 -24.92 -14.94
N LEU A 413 -12.90 -26.23 -14.97
CA LEU A 413 -12.71 -27.09 -13.81
C LEU A 413 -12.09 -28.42 -14.21
N VAL A 414 -11.36 -29.04 -13.28
CA VAL A 414 -10.91 -30.43 -13.41
C VAL A 414 -11.67 -31.31 -12.42
N GLY A 415 -12.18 -32.44 -12.90
CA GLY A 415 -12.92 -33.41 -12.10
C GLY A 415 -12.43 -34.85 -12.30
N ASN A 416 -12.57 -35.64 -11.24
CA ASN A 416 -12.36 -37.09 -11.25
C ASN A 416 -13.71 -37.81 -11.10
N ARG A 417 -13.90 -38.92 -11.84
CA ARG A 417 -15.04 -39.82 -11.64
C ARG A 417 -14.73 -40.80 -10.52
N ILE A 418 -15.57 -40.81 -9.49
CA ILE A 418 -15.47 -41.79 -8.42
C ILE A 418 -15.95 -43.17 -8.90
N VAL A 419 -15.31 -44.22 -8.37
CA VAL A 419 -15.76 -45.61 -8.51
C VAL A 419 -16.56 -45.95 -7.25
N PRO A 420 -17.87 -46.28 -7.34
CA PRO A 420 -18.68 -46.55 -6.16
C PRO A 420 -18.20 -47.77 -5.36
N PRO A 421 -18.31 -47.75 -4.02
CA PRO A 421 -18.20 -48.97 -3.22
C PRO A 421 -19.31 -49.95 -3.65
N GLY A 422 -18.95 -51.17 -4.07
CA GLY A 422 -19.94 -52.20 -4.44
C GLY A 422 -19.75 -52.90 -5.80
N ASN A 423 -18.57 -52.83 -6.41
CA ASN A 423 -18.20 -53.61 -7.62
C ASN A 423 -18.97 -53.27 -8.93
N VAL A 424 -19.75 -52.19 -8.93
CA VAL A 424 -20.46 -51.67 -10.12
C VAL A 424 -19.60 -50.61 -10.82
N GLY A 425 -18.50 -51.06 -11.43
CA GLY A 425 -17.48 -50.18 -12.02
C GLY A 425 -18.00 -49.24 -13.13
N ASN A 426 -17.16 -48.28 -13.53
CA ASN A 426 -17.41 -47.33 -14.63
C ASN A 426 -17.25 -48.02 -16.00
N PHE A 427 -18.00 -49.11 -16.21
CA PHE A 427 -17.85 -50.01 -17.34
C PHE A 427 -18.19 -49.31 -18.67
N GLY A 428 -17.37 -49.57 -19.69
CA GLY A 428 -17.46 -48.93 -21.01
C GLY A 428 -16.87 -47.52 -21.11
N VAL A 429 -16.48 -46.88 -19.99
CA VAL A 429 -15.96 -45.50 -19.96
C VAL A 429 -14.44 -45.51 -20.11
N SER A 430 -13.92 -44.64 -20.99
CA SER A 430 -12.49 -44.63 -21.34
C SER A 430 -11.63 -43.86 -20.32
N ASN A 431 -12.12 -42.72 -19.80
CA ASN A 431 -11.35 -41.85 -18.91
C ASN A 431 -12.10 -41.55 -17.60
N THR A 432 -11.38 -41.51 -16.48
CA THR A 432 -11.96 -41.32 -15.14
C THR A 432 -11.23 -40.32 -14.25
N ARG A 433 -10.11 -39.74 -14.70
CA ARG A 433 -9.31 -38.79 -13.92
C ARG A 433 -8.85 -37.60 -14.76
N ASN A 434 -8.56 -36.50 -14.08
CA ASN A 434 -7.99 -35.26 -14.63
C ASN A 434 -8.79 -34.73 -15.84
N ILE A 435 -10.12 -34.84 -15.76
CA ILE A 435 -11.03 -34.51 -16.85
C ILE A 435 -11.30 -33.00 -16.82
N LEU A 436 -10.92 -32.28 -17.87
CA LEU A 436 -11.11 -30.84 -17.97
C LEU A 436 -12.48 -30.52 -18.57
N TYR A 437 -13.30 -29.77 -17.85
CA TYR A 437 -14.58 -29.25 -18.32
C TYR A 437 -14.56 -27.73 -18.41
N ARG A 438 -15.49 -27.19 -19.22
CA ARG A 438 -15.86 -25.77 -19.21
C ARG A 438 -17.24 -25.61 -18.55
N PHE A 439 -17.49 -24.46 -17.96
CA PHE A 439 -18.79 -24.05 -17.43
C PHE A 439 -19.06 -22.55 -17.67
N ASP A 440 -20.33 -22.15 -17.55
CA ASP A 440 -20.76 -20.75 -17.52
C ASP A 440 -20.41 -20.11 -16.16
N PRO A 441 -19.52 -19.09 -16.09
CA PRO A 441 -19.12 -18.43 -14.85
C PRO A 441 -20.27 -17.89 -13.99
N ASN A 442 -21.40 -17.53 -14.60
CA ASN A 442 -22.52 -16.89 -13.91
C ASN A 442 -23.47 -17.91 -13.27
N THR A 443 -23.79 -18.99 -13.97
CA THR A 443 -24.76 -20.01 -13.50
C THR A 443 -24.10 -21.26 -12.91
N GLY A 444 -22.83 -21.50 -13.21
CA GLY A 444 -22.12 -22.73 -12.87
C GLY A 444 -22.52 -23.94 -13.71
N ALA A 445 -23.34 -23.78 -14.75
CA ALA A 445 -23.77 -24.88 -15.61
C ALA A 445 -22.65 -25.32 -16.57
N GLY A 446 -22.47 -26.63 -16.75
CA GLY A 446 -21.47 -27.20 -17.64
C GLY A 446 -21.71 -26.85 -19.10
N ASP A 447 -20.67 -26.39 -19.80
CA ASP A 447 -20.76 -25.91 -21.18
C ASP A 447 -20.07 -26.86 -22.17
N SER A 448 -20.88 -27.47 -23.03
CA SER A 448 -20.43 -28.42 -24.05
C SER A 448 -20.00 -27.76 -25.38
N GLN A 449 -20.12 -26.44 -25.55
CA GLN A 449 -19.76 -25.76 -26.81
C GLN A 449 -18.25 -25.89 -27.12
N PRO A 450 -17.85 -26.07 -28.40
CA PRO A 450 -18.64 -26.02 -29.63
C PRO A 450 -19.50 -27.25 -29.93
N GLY A 451 -19.37 -28.32 -29.17
CA GLY A 451 -20.14 -29.54 -29.36
C GLY A 451 -21.58 -29.41 -28.90
N ILE A 452 -22.40 -30.34 -29.37
CA ILE A 452 -23.67 -30.68 -28.72
C ILE A 452 -23.36 -31.52 -27.48
N ALA A 453 -24.10 -31.29 -26.38
CA ALA A 453 -24.01 -32.10 -25.16
C ALA A 453 -24.12 -33.60 -25.51
N ASN A 454 -23.27 -34.43 -24.89
CA ASN A 454 -22.89 -35.77 -25.33
C ASN A 454 -24.12 -36.64 -25.64
N GLN A 455 -24.46 -36.69 -26.93
CA GLN A 455 -25.41 -37.65 -27.47
C GLN A 455 -24.69 -38.97 -27.68
N PHE A 456 -24.36 -39.66 -26.58
CA PHE A 456 -23.98 -41.07 -26.60
C PHE A 456 -24.96 -41.81 -27.52
N ASN A 457 -24.49 -42.51 -28.57
CA ASN A 457 -25.35 -42.93 -29.68
C ASN A 457 -26.56 -43.74 -29.19
N ILE A 458 -27.71 -43.06 -29.14
CA ILE A 458 -28.94 -43.56 -28.57
C ILE A 458 -29.48 -44.62 -29.50
N VAL A 459 -29.73 -45.83 -28.97
CA VAL A 459 -30.38 -46.91 -29.73
C VAL A 459 -31.78 -46.46 -30.14
N THR A 460 -31.96 -46.10 -31.41
CA THR A 460 -33.28 -46.08 -32.04
C THR A 460 -33.71 -47.51 -32.33
N PRO A 461 -34.98 -47.89 -32.04
CA PRO A 461 -35.49 -49.22 -32.38
C PRO A 461 -35.35 -49.51 -33.88
N GLY A 462 -34.45 -50.43 -34.24
CA GLY A 462 -34.22 -50.82 -35.63
C GLY A 462 -32.74 -50.89 -36.07
N ASN A 463 -31.78 -50.39 -35.28
CA ASN A 463 -30.36 -50.61 -35.54
C ASN A 463 -29.86 -51.88 -34.80
N PRO A 464 -29.41 -52.95 -35.49
CA PRO A 464 -28.95 -54.18 -34.86
C PRO A 464 -27.47 -54.18 -34.44
N ASP A 465 -26.70 -53.16 -34.81
CA ASP A 465 -25.32 -53.02 -34.36
C ASP A 465 -25.28 -52.57 -32.88
N PRO A 466 -24.38 -53.11 -32.04
CA PRO A 466 -24.31 -52.77 -30.63
C PRO A 466 -23.95 -51.28 -30.45
N PRO A 467 -24.62 -50.55 -29.53
CA PRO A 467 -24.42 -49.11 -29.37
C PRO A 467 -22.97 -48.78 -29.02
N ASP A 468 -22.52 -47.65 -29.58
CA ASP A 468 -21.12 -47.23 -29.56
C ASP A 468 -20.48 -47.12 -28.17
N ILE A 469 -19.17 -47.29 -28.19
CA ILE A 469 -18.24 -47.06 -27.09
C ILE A 469 -18.56 -45.73 -26.40
N ILE A 470 -18.63 -45.72 -25.07
CA ILE A 470 -18.66 -44.46 -24.29
C ILE A 470 -17.25 -43.84 -24.37
N LEU A 471 -17.03 -43.06 -25.43
CA LEU A 471 -15.81 -42.30 -25.62
C LEU A 471 -15.68 -41.25 -24.51
N GLY A 472 -14.44 -41.05 -24.06
CA GLY A 472 -14.13 -40.00 -23.10
C GLY A 472 -14.60 -40.30 -21.67
N ALA A 473 -15.12 -39.27 -21.01
CA ALA A 473 -15.49 -39.23 -19.60
C ALA A 473 -16.81 -39.94 -19.25
N GLY A 474 -17.70 -40.12 -20.24
CA GLY A 474 -19.04 -40.67 -19.99
C GLY A 474 -19.93 -39.74 -19.16
N THR A 475 -19.90 -38.43 -19.43
CA THR A 475 -20.80 -37.41 -18.85
C THR A 475 -21.64 -36.73 -19.92
N ASN A 476 -22.88 -36.33 -19.58
CA ASN A 476 -23.77 -35.56 -20.47
C ASN A 476 -23.17 -34.20 -20.91
N VAL A 477 -22.40 -33.55 -20.05
CA VAL A 477 -21.56 -32.40 -20.41
C VAL A 477 -20.30 -32.92 -21.07
N ASN A 478 -19.92 -32.33 -22.22
CA ASN A 478 -18.70 -32.69 -22.92
C ASN A 478 -17.49 -32.12 -22.19
N GLU A 479 -16.52 -32.98 -21.90
CA GLU A 479 -15.18 -32.55 -21.54
C GLU A 479 -14.49 -31.84 -22.72
N ARG A 480 -13.50 -31.00 -22.40
CA ARG A 480 -12.48 -30.58 -23.37
C ARG A 480 -11.57 -31.73 -23.75
N GLY A 481 -11.28 -32.58 -22.77
CA GLY A 481 -10.44 -33.77 -22.82
C GLY A 481 -9.95 -34.10 -21.42
N PHE A 482 -8.86 -34.88 -21.33
CA PHE A 482 -8.18 -35.14 -20.06
C PHE A 482 -6.73 -34.66 -20.09
N ILE A 483 -6.18 -34.38 -18.91
CA ILE A 483 -4.78 -34.05 -18.71
C ILE A 483 -4.07 -35.37 -18.36
N ASP A 484 -3.38 -35.98 -19.32
CA ASP A 484 -2.58 -37.16 -19.03
C ASP A 484 -1.33 -36.75 -18.24
N THR A 485 -1.35 -37.04 -16.95
CA THR A 485 -0.24 -36.73 -16.05
C THR A 485 0.86 -37.80 -16.09
N SER A 486 0.62 -38.92 -16.76
CA SER A 486 1.56 -40.03 -16.87
C SER A 486 1.98 -40.24 -18.32
N THR A 487 3.18 -40.76 -18.54
CA THR A 487 3.57 -41.23 -19.87
C THR A 487 4.10 -42.67 -19.78
N PRO A 488 3.21 -43.68 -19.69
CA PRO A 488 3.61 -45.07 -19.52
C PRO A 488 4.57 -45.54 -20.63
N GLY A 489 5.76 -46.00 -20.25
CA GLY A 489 6.79 -46.41 -21.19
C GLY A 489 7.65 -45.28 -21.77
N ALA A 490 7.45 -44.02 -21.34
CA ALA A 490 8.38 -42.95 -21.66
C ALA A 490 9.78 -43.24 -21.09
N VAL A 491 10.79 -42.93 -21.89
CA VAL A 491 12.20 -43.02 -21.51
C VAL A 491 12.80 -41.63 -21.59
N SER A 492 13.59 -41.26 -20.58
CA SER A 492 14.40 -40.06 -20.64
C SER A 492 15.75 -40.37 -21.27
N ASN A 493 16.29 -39.45 -22.05
CA ASN A 493 17.69 -39.43 -22.49
C ASN A 493 18.48 -38.28 -21.86
N SER A 494 17.95 -37.62 -20.82
CA SER A 494 18.60 -36.48 -20.17
C SER A 494 18.39 -36.47 -18.66
N VAL A 495 19.39 -35.98 -17.92
CA VAL A 495 19.30 -35.80 -16.46
C VAL A 495 19.58 -34.35 -16.10
N ALA A 496 18.78 -33.79 -15.20
CA ALA A 496 19.06 -32.54 -14.51
C ALA A 496 19.86 -32.82 -13.23
N VAL A 497 20.85 -31.98 -12.98
CA VAL A 497 21.68 -31.98 -11.77
C VAL A 497 21.62 -30.60 -11.10
N THR A 498 22.08 -30.52 -9.87
CA THR A 498 22.07 -29.32 -9.02
C THR A 498 23.50 -29.03 -8.56
N GLU A 499 23.75 -27.86 -7.99
CA GLU A 499 24.99 -27.53 -7.29
C GLU A 499 25.28 -28.53 -6.16
N ALA A 500 26.55 -28.81 -5.88
CA ALA A 500 26.92 -29.77 -4.85
C ALA A 500 26.40 -29.35 -3.46
N THR A 501 26.52 -28.06 -3.15
CA THR A 501 26.20 -27.46 -1.85
C THR A 501 25.41 -26.17 -2.04
N ARG A 502 24.49 -25.89 -1.13
CA ARG A 502 23.74 -24.64 -1.06
C ARG A 502 23.94 -23.98 0.30
N VAL A 503 24.41 -22.73 0.28
CA VAL A 503 24.56 -21.89 1.47
C VAL A 503 23.43 -20.86 1.51
N ARG A 504 22.77 -20.72 2.66
CA ARG A 504 21.75 -19.71 2.95
C ARG A 504 21.93 -19.15 4.35
N ALA A 505 22.26 -17.87 4.45
CA ALA A 505 22.64 -17.21 5.70
C ALA A 505 23.70 -18.04 6.46
N THR A 506 23.37 -18.57 7.64
CA THR A 506 24.26 -19.39 8.48
C THR A 506 24.14 -20.90 8.25
N THR A 507 23.32 -21.33 7.28
CA THR A 507 23.05 -22.76 7.00
C THR A 507 23.72 -23.23 5.71
N THR A 508 24.37 -24.39 5.78
CA THR A 508 24.98 -25.09 4.64
C THR A 508 24.29 -26.43 4.46
N ARG A 509 23.80 -26.71 3.25
CA ARG A 509 23.12 -27.96 2.90
C ARG A 509 23.82 -28.65 1.74
N SER A 510 24.21 -29.91 1.95
CA SER A 510 24.60 -30.81 0.86
C SER A 510 23.36 -31.17 0.02
N LEU A 511 23.47 -31.04 -1.31
CA LEU A 511 22.41 -31.41 -2.27
C LEU A 511 22.80 -32.61 -3.13
N ILE A 512 24.10 -32.79 -3.40
CA ILE A 512 24.66 -34.03 -3.94
C ILE A 512 25.53 -34.66 -2.86
N ALA A 513 25.18 -35.88 -2.46
CA ALA A 513 25.93 -36.66 -1.48
C ALA A 513 26.90 -37.62 -2.16
N ASP A 514 27.90 -38.08 -1.39
CA ASP A 514 28.73 -39.21 -1.80
C ASP A 514 27.87 -40.47 -1.99
N GLY A 515 28.11 -41.21 -3.07
CA GLY A 515 27.34 -42.41 -3.40
C GLY A 515 26.01 -42.14 -4.14
N ASP A 516 25.65 -40.89 -4.44
CA ASP A 516 24.51 -40.59 -5.32
C ASP A 516 24.77 -41.08 -6.75
N THR A 517 23.74 -41.51 -7.48
CA THR A 517 23.92 -42.18 -8.78
C THR A 517 23.01 -41.70 -9.91
N VAL A 518 23.52 -41.85 -11.15
CA VAL A 518 22.75 -41.82 -12.40
C VAL A 518 22.95 -43.17 -13.09
N THR A 519 21.87 -43.91 -13.29
CA THR A 519 21.89 -45.24 -13.93
C THR A 519 21.34 -45.16 -15.35
N LEU A 520 22.19 -45.49 -16.32
CA LEU A 520 21.88 -45.49 -17.75
C LEU A 520 21.71 -46.91 -18.28
N ARG A 521 20.92 -47.04 -19.35
CA ARG A 521 20.80 -48.22 -20.21
C ARG A 521 21.29 -47.86 -21.60
N ALA A 522 22.54 -48.20 -21.89
CA ALA A 522 23.21 -47.94 -23.18
C ALA A 522 22.96 -49.09 -24.17
N LEU A 523 23.06 -48.82 -25.47
CA LEU A 523 22.94 -49.87 -26.50
C LEU A 523 24.15 -50.84 -26.49
N PRO A 524 23.96 -52.15 -26.76
CA PRO A 524 22.70 -52.88 -26.95
C PRO A 524 22.20 -53.50 -25.63
N ASN A 525 21.65 -52.66 -24.73
CA ASN A 525 21.04 -53.01 -23.44
C ASN A 525 22.00 -53.22 -22.24
N THR A 526 23.16 -52.57 -22.25
CA THR A 526 24.12 -52.57 -21.12
C THR A 526 23.67 -51.57 -20.04
N THR A 527 23.60 -52.00 -18.78
CA THR A 527 23.38 -51.09 -17.64
C THR A 527 24.72 -50.51 -17.18
N VAL A 528 24.79 -49.18 -17.06
CA VAL A 528 25.96 -48.43 -16.61
C VAL A 528 25.53 -47.52 -15.46
N ILE A 529 26.29 -47.48 -14.37
CA ILE A 529 25.99 -46.64 -13.21
C ILE A 529 27.15 -45.65 -13.03
N PHE A 530 26.82 -44.36 -13.03
CA PHE A 530 27.70 -43.28 -12.64
C PHE A 530 27.42 -42.91 -11.19
N GLU A 531 28.46 -42.79 -10.36
CA GLU A 531 28.37 -42.50 -8.93
C GLU A 531 29.09 -41.18 -8.63
N PHE A 532 28.38 -40.20 -8.08
CA PHE A 532 28.95 -38.96 -7.57
C PHE A 532 29.83 -39.28 -6.36
N ASN A 533 31.12 -38.97 -6.50
CA ASN A 533 32.14 -39.25 -5.50
C ASN A 533 32.66 -37.93 -4.92
N ALA A 534 32.41 -37.71 -3.63
CA ALA A 534 32.93 -36.56 -2.91
C ALA A 534 34.38 -36.80 -2.45
N GLY A 535 34.81 -38.05 -2.37
CA GLY A 535 35.92 -38.44 -1.51
C GLY A 535 35.53 -38.34 -0.03
N PRO A 536 36.50 -38.51 0.90
CA PRO A 536 36.30 -38.21 2.31
C PRO A 536 35.76 -36.78 2.52
N GLU A 537 34.87 -36.58 3.50
CA GLU A 537 34.09 -35.36 3.67
C GLU A 537 33.96 -34.93 5.15
N LEU A 538 34.03 -33.63 5.40
CA LEU A 538 33.94 -32.98 6.70
C LEU A 538 32.94 -31.82 6.69
N SER A 539 32.33 -31.54 7.84
CA SER A 539 31.71 -30.24 8.15
C SER A 539 32.57 -29.50 9.18
N LEU A 540 33.18 -28.39 8.77
CA LEU A 540 34.05 -27.56 9.61
C LEU A 540 33.25 -26.68 10.57
N GLN A 541 33.78 -26.52 11.78
CA GLN A 541 33.13 -25.86 12.90
C GLN A 541 34.11 -24.97 13.68
N PHE A 542 35.03 -24.27 13.00
CA PHE A 542 35.89 -23.29 13.67
C PHE A 542 35.05 -22.09 14.13
N ASP A 543 35.04 -21.85 15.44
CA ASP A 543 34.37 -20.70 16.06
C ASP A 543 35.29 -20.12 17.15
N PRO A 544 36.39 -19.46 16.75
CA PRO A 544 37.41 -18.99 17.69
C PRO A 544 36.95 -17.83 18.57
N ILE A 545 35.81 -17.20 18.25
CA ILE A 545 35.27 -16.05 18.97
C ILE A 545 34.35 -16.51 20.11
N ASN A 546 33.38 -17.39 19.82
CA ASN A 546 32.35 -17.78 20.78
C ASN A 546 32.62 -19.16 21.41
N ALA A 547 33.45 -19.99 20.78
CA ALA A 547 33.84 -21.32 21.26
C ALA A 547 35.36 -21.54 21.14
N PRO A 548 36.20 -20.81 21.92
CA PRO A 548 37.67 -20.80 21.78
C PRO A 548 38.36 -22.16 21.98
N PHE A 549 37.65 -23.17 22.49
CA PHE A 549 38.10 -24.56 22.57
C PHE A 549 38.06 -25.30 21.21
N ARG A 550 37.32 -24.78 20.22
CA ARG A 550 37.27 -25.28 18.84
C ARG A 550 38.44 -24.72 18.03
N THR A 551 39.65 -25.08 18.46
CA THR A 551 40.92 -24.68 17.84
C THR A 551 41.84 -25.89 17.66
N LEU A 552 42.74 -25.82 16.69
CA LEU A 552 43.78 -26.83 16.47
C LEU A 552 45.11 -26.39 17.09
N PHE A 553 45.89 -27.36 17.56
CA PHE A 553 47.19 -27.12 18.19
C PHE A 553 48.35 -27.57 17.29
N ASP A 554 49.52 -26.99 17.52
CA ASP A 554 50.78 -27.41 16.90
C ASP A 554 51.03 -28.91 17.17
N GLY A 555 51.24 -29.70 16.12
CA GLY A 555 51.40 -31.15 16.22
C GLY A 555 50.10 -31.97 16.13
N ASP A 556 48.91 -31.36 16.06
CA ASP A 556 47.69 -32.11 15.73
C ASP A 556 47.82 -32.74 14.34
N GLN A 557 47.31 -33.96 14.14
CA GLN A 557 47.46 -34.70 12.89
C GLN A 557 46.15 -35.32 12.40
N PHE A 558 45.99 -35.39 11.09
CA PHE A 558 44.99 -36.21 10.40
C PHE A 558 45.61 -36.85 9.14
N THR A 559 44.97 -37.83 8.53
CA THR A 559 45.51 -38.50 7.33
C THR A 559 44.53 -38.52 6.17
N VAL A 560 45.04 -38.45 4.96
CA VAL A 560 44.28 -38.71 3.72
C VAL A 560 45.14 -39.58 2.81
N ASP A 561 44.61 -40.73 2.37
CA ASP A 561 45.34 -41.77 1.62
C ASP A 561 46.69 -42.16 2.23
N GLY A 562 46.70 -42.33 3.55
CA GLY A 562 47.90 -42.67 4.34
C GLY A 562 48.93 -41.53 4.46
N VAL A 563 48.74 -40.40 3.78
CA VAL A 563 49.58 -39.22 3.92
C VAL A 563 49.19 -38.45 5.17
N VAL A 564 50.16 -38.20 6.05
CA VAL A 564 49.95 -37.48 7.31
C VAL A 564 50.01 -35.98 7.08
N TYR A 565 48.97 -35.27 7.51
CA TYR A 565 48.90 -33.81 7.56
C TYR A 565 49.03 -33.38 9.01
N GLN A 566 50.06 -32.58 9.29
CA GLN A 566 50.34 -32.07 10.63
C GLN A 566 50.07 -30.56 10.69
N ILE A 567 49.29 -30.14 11.67
CA ILE A 567 49.03 -28.74 11.97
C ILE A 567 50.29 -28.09 12.55
N THR A 568 50.61 -26.89 12.10
CA THR A 568 51.68 -26.05 12.63
C THR A 568 51.21 -24.61 12.85
N THR A 569 51.66 -24.01 13.94
CA THR A 569 51.45 -22.60 14.29
C THR A 569 52.59 -21.69 13.81
N ASN A 570 53.65 -22.26 13.24
CA ASN A 570 54.69 -21.52 12.53
C ASN A 570 54.27 -21.29 11.06
N PRO A 571 54.18 -20.04 10.56
CA PRO A 571 53.84 -19.74 9.16
C PRO A 571 54.95 -20.09 8.16
N ASN A 572 56.18 -20.31 8.63
CA ASN A 572 57.31 -20.80 7.82
C ASN A 572 57.87 -22.09 8.45
N PRO A 573 57.12 -23.21 8.40
CA PRO A 573 57.59 -24.47 8.96
C PRO A 573 58.76 -25.01 8.15
N GLY A 574 59.77 -25.55 8.84
CA GLY A 574 60.82 -26.34 8.19
C GLY A 574 60.26 -27.65 7.62
N VAL A 575 60.97 -28.29 6.70
CA VAL A 575 60.57 -29.59 6.16
C VAL A 575 60.63 -30.64 7.27
N ILE A 576 59.47 -31.13 7.71
CA ILE A 576 59.35 -32.25 8.65
C ILE A 576 59.28 -33.56 7.84
N PRO A 577 60.23 -34.50 7.99
CA PRO A 577 60.21 -35.74 7.24
C PRO A 577 58.94 -36.58 7.49
N GLY A 578 58.28 -37.02 6.43
CA GLY A 578 57.13 -37.94 6.50
C GLY A 578 55.76 -37.29 6.71
N VAL A 579 55.66 -35.98 6.90
CA VAL A 579 54.37 -35.26 7.05
C VAL A 579 54.27 -34.06 6.11
N ARG A 580 53.04 -33.65 5.80
CA ARG A 580 52.73 -32.38 5.12
C ARG A 580 52.26 -31.37 6.16
N THR A 581 52.94 -30.24 6.27
CA THR A 581 52.65 -29.22 7.28
C THR A 581 51.56 -28.27 6.80
N VAL A 582 50.48 -28.13 7.58
CA VAL A 582 49.34 -27.23 7.31
C VAL A 582 49.40 -26.09 8.34
N PHE A 583 49.47 -24.85 7.88
CA PHE A 583 49.51 -23.71 8.80
C PHE A 583 48.12 -23.42 9.37
N TYR A 584 48.05 -23.22 10.67
CA TYR A 584 46.86 -22.80 11.39
C TYR A 584 47.23 -21.83 12.51
N GLN A 585 46.37 -20.84 12.73
CA GLN A 585 46.40 -20.03 13.94
C GLN A 585 44.99 -19.89 14.51
N PRO A 586 44.80 -19.76 15.84
CA PRO A 586 43.48 -19.68 16.48
C PRO A 586 42.58 -18.52 16.03
N THR A 587 43.02 -17.63 15.14
CA THR A 587 42.18 -16.55 14.55
C THR A 587 41.64 -16.88 13.16
N MET A 588 41.97 -18.05 12.59
CA MET A 588 41.53 -18.42 11.24
C MET A 588 40.06 -18.81 11.15
N THR A 589 39.40 -18.36 10.09
CA THR A 589 38.08 -18.86 9.66
C THR A 589 38.19 -20.24 8.99
N ASN A 590 37.07 -20.93 8.81
CA ASN A 590 36.98 -22.16 8.00
C ASN A 590 37.70 -22.01 6.65
N GLU A 591 37.40 -20.92 5.93
CA GLU A 591 37.94 -20.63 4.60
C GLU A 591 39.47 -20.42 4.62
N GLN A 592 39.98 -19.68 5.62
CA GLN A 592 41.42 -19.43 5.75
C GLN A 592 42.21 -20.70 6.08
N PHE A 593 41.64 -21.58 6.93
CA PHE A 593 42.22 -22.90 7.18
C PHE A 593 42.24 -23.76 5.91
N VAL A 594 41.13 -23.81 5.16
CA VAL A 594 41.07 -24.56 3.89
C VAL A 594 42.05 -23.99 2.85
N ALA A 595 42.25 -22.67 2.79
CA ALA A 595 43.24 -22.05 1.92
C ALA A 595 44.68 -22.52 2.26
N SER A 596 45.04 -22.65 3.54
CA SER A 596 46.34 -23.23 3.92
C SER A 596 46.41 -24.73 3.62
N LEU A 597 45.32 -25.47 3.82
CA LEU A 597 45.27 -26.90 3.53
C LEU A 597 45.42 -27.18 2.01
N ARG A 598 44.84 -26.34 1.15
CA ARG A 598 44.99 -26.38 -0.32
C ARG A 598 46.43 -26.23 -0.79
N GLN A 599 47.27 -25.46 -0.09
CA GLN A 599 48.71 -25.35 -0.39
C GLN A 599 49.48 -26.63 -0.03
N SER A 600 48.92 -27.45 0.86
CA SER A 600 49.60 -28.58 1.50
C SER A 600 49.20 -29.93 0.92
N ILE A 601 48.01 -30.05 0.31
CA ILE A 601 47.41 -31.32 -0.14
C ILE A 601 48.27 -32.08 -1.17
N ALA A 602 48.17 -33.41 -1.18
CA ALA A 602 48.89 -34.26 -2.13
C ALA A 602 48.40 -34.06 -3.58
N THR A 603 49.34 -34.13 -4.53
CA THR A 603 49.05 -34.03 -5.97
C THR A 603 48.13 -35.17 -6.42
N GLY A 604 46.96 -34.83 -6.95
CA GLY A 604 45.93 -35.78 -7.37
C GLY A 604 44.63 -35.69 -6.55
N ILE A 605 44.68 -35.09 -5.35
CA ILE A 605 43.50 -34.79 -4.54
C ILE A 605 43.09 -33.33 -4.78
N GLN A 606 41.81 -33.08 -5.03
CA GLN A 606 41.23 -31.74 -5.11
C GLN A 606 40.39 -31.45 -3.87
N LEU A 607 40.60 -30.29 -3.26
CA LEU A 607 39.86 -29.85 -2.08
C LEU A 607 38.73 -28.92 -2.46
N GLY A 608 37.50 -29.39 -2.27
CA GLY A 608 36.31 -28.56 -2.41
C GLY A 608 35.83 -28.01 -1.07
N PHE A 609 35.38 -26.76 -1.06
CA PHE A 609 34.85 -26.10 0.15
C PHE A 609 33.78 -25.06 -0.17
N ASP A 610 32.61 -25.22 0.46
CA ASP A 610 31.52 -24.23 0.44
C ASP A 610 30.80 -24.16 1.80
N GLY A 611 30.60 -22.94 2.30
CA GLY A 611 30.02 -22.63 3.61
C GLY A 611 30.78 -23.25 4.78
N ASN A 612 30.40 -24.49 5.15
CA ASN A 612 31.10 -25.29 6.14
C ASN A 612 31.47 -26.70 5.66
N ARG A 613 31.10 -27.10 4.44
CA ARG A 613 31.36 -28.43 3.88
C ARG A 613 32.73 -28.44 3.21
N LEU A 614 33.56 -29.44 3.51
CA LEU A 614 34.89 -29.65 2.95
C LEU A 614 34.99 -31.10 2.44
N ASN A 615 35.36 -31.31 1.18
CA ASN A 615 35.54 -32.65 0.62
C ASN A 615 36.90 -32.84 -0.08
N PHE A 616 37.40 -34.08 -0.06
CA PHE A 616 38.73 -34.48 -0.55
C PHE A 616 38.59 -35.30 -1.83
N SER A 617 38.09 -34.66 -2.89
CA SER A 617 37.78 -35.30 -4.17
C SER A 617 39.00 -35.97 -4.79
N GLY A 618 38.83 -37.23 -5.21
CA GLY A 618 39.91 -38.07 -5.74
C GLY A 618 40.75 -38.80 -4.67
N ALA A 619 40.54 -38.53 -3.38
CA ALA A 619 41.11 -39.36 -2.32
C ALA A 619 40.24 -40.59 -2.04
N THR A 620 40.86 -41.66 -1.56
CA THR A 620 40.22 -42.97 -1.32
C THR A 620 39.79 -43.16 0.14
N THR A 621 40.54 -42.58 1.08
CA THR A 621 40.40 -42.77 2.54
C THR A 621 40.81 -41.52 3.31
N GLY A 622 40.05 -41.21 4.37
CA GLY A 622 40.36 -40.16 5.34
C GLY A 622 40.45 -40.73 6.75
N SER A 623 41.18 -40.05 7.64
CA SER A 623 41.11 -40.30 9.08
C SER A 623 41.23 -38.98 9.83
N PHE A 624 40.11 -38.52 10.39
CA PHE A 624 39.95 -37.17 10.92
C PHE A 624 39.74 -37.14 12.44
N GLY A 625 40.09 -38.22 13.15
CA GLY A 625 39.79 -38.40 14.58
C GLY A 625 40.24 -37.24 15.46
N THR A 626 41.40 -36.64 15.18
CA THR A 626 41.90 -35.44 15.89
C THR A 626 41.00 -34.22 15.67
N LEU A 627 40.60 -33.95 14.42
CA LEU A 627 39.73 -32.80 14.08
C LEU A 627 38.35 -32.94 14.76
N VAL A 628 37.83 -34.16 14.85
CA VAL A 628 36.58 -34.50 15.54
C VAL A 628 36.72 -34.38 17.05
N ALA A 629 37.81 -34.90 17.64
CA ALA A 629 38.08 -34.77 19.07
C ALA A 629 38.27 -33.31 19.52
N ARG A 630 38.83 -32.47 18.64
CA ARG A 630 38.96 -31.00 18.81
C ARG A 630 37.65 -30.24 18.58
N GLN A 631 36.58 -30.90 18.14
CA GLN A 631 35.29 -30.28 17.79
C GLN A 631 35.39 -29.17 16.72
N VAL A 632 36.47 -29.16 15.91
CA VAL A 632 36.64 -28.24 14.77
C VAL A 632 36.09 -28.82 13.48
N ALA A 633 35.80 -30.11 13.45
CA ALA A 633 35.11 -30.75 12.34
C ALA A 633 34.18 -31.86 12.83
N ARG A 634 33.12 -32.11 12.06
CA ARG A 634 32.35 -33.36 12.11
C ARG A 634 32.71 -34.17 10.87
N ASP A 635 33.06 -35.44 11.08
CA ASP A 635 33.22 -36.40 9.98
C ASP A 635 31.85 -36.71 9.34
N LEU A 636 31.75 -36.54 8.03
CA LEU A 636 30.56 -36.86 7.22
C LEU A 636 30.77 -38.14 6.40
N GLY A 637 32.02 -38.58 6.22
CA GLY A 637 32.39 -39.79 5.50
C GLY A 637 33.91 -39.90 5.37
N SER A 638 34.49 -41.02 5.79
CA SER A 638 35.95 -41.24 5.74
C SER A 638 36.41 -42.09 4.53
N THR A 639 35.54 -42.32 3.53
CA THR A 639 35.84 -43.11 2.33
C THR A 639 35.48 -42.35 1.05
N GLY A 640 36.30 -42.48 0.01
CA GLY A 640 36.02 -42.06 -1.37
C GLY A 640 36.03 -43.23 -2.36
N ASN A 641 35.74 -44.44 -1.86
CA ASN A 641 35.70 -45.66 -2.66
C ASN A 641 34.37 -45.73 -3.41
N VAL A 642 34.43 -45.71 -4.74
CA VAL A 642 33.24 -45.95 -5.56
C VAL A 642 32.85 -47.43 -5.57
N SER A 643 31.55 -47.71 -5.51
CA SER A 643 31.06 -49.09 -5.48
C SER A 643 31.48 -49.90 -6.71
N SER A 644 31.85 -51.17 -6.52
CA SER A 644 32.34 -52.06 -7.59
C SER A 644 31.42 -52.07 -8.82
N GLY A 645 32.01 -51.83 -10.00
CA GLY A 645 31.30 -51.82 -11.29
C GLY A 645 30.62 -50.50 -11.66
N ARG A 646 30.81 -49.44 -10.86
CA ARG A 646 30.32 -48.08 -11.16
C ARG A 646 31.46 -47.17 -11.62
N VAL A 647 31.12 -46.09 -12.32
CA VAL A 647 32.06 -45.08 -12.82
C VAL A 647 32.00 -43.84 -11.93
N ALA A 648 33.15 -43.38 -11.43
CA ALA A 648 33.25 -42.22 -10.55
C ALA A 648 32.95 -40.90 -11.29
N VAL A 649 32.16 -40.04 -10.66
CA VAL A 649 31.94 -38.63 -11.03
C VAL A 649 32.48 -37.78 -9.87
N ASN A 650 33.79 -37.56 -9.87
CA ASN A 650 34.49 -36.83 -8.81
C ASN A 650 34.09 -35.34 -8.81
N PHE A 651 33.50 -34.85 -7.73
CA PHE A 651 33.01 -33.48 -7.58
C PHE A 651 33.62 -32.75 -6.36
N LEU A 652 33.46 -31.44 -6.30
CA LEU A 652 33.88 -30.52 -5.24
C LEU A 652 32.66 -29.89 -4.56
N ALA A 653 32.76 -29.57 -3.27
CA ALA A 653 31.66 -29.00 -2.49
C ALA A 653 31.12 -27.67 -3.07
N GLU A 654 31.95 -26.88 -3.74
CA GLU A 654 31.59 -25.62 -4.42
C GLU A 654 31.20 -25.78 -5.91
N ASP A 655 31.17 -26.99 -6.46
CA ASP A 655 30.78 -27.18 -7.86
C ASP A 655 29.33 -26.73 -8.09
N THR A 656 29.14 -25.80 -9.04
CA THR A 656 27.82 -25.38 -9.52
C THR A 656 27.12 -26.49 -10.30
N ALA A 657 25.79 -26.40 -10.49
CA ALA A 657 25.02 -27.36 -11.28
C ALA A 657 25.61 -27.59 -12.69
N GLU A 658 26.09 -26.52 -13.34
CA GLU A 658 26.77 -26.58 -14.63
C GLU A 658 28.10 -27.34 -14.54
N THR A 659 28.89 -27.10 -13.49
CA THR A 659 30.16 -27.81 -13.27
C THR A 659 29.94 -29.30 -13.01
N ILE A 660 28.92 -29.65 -12.22
CA ILE A 660 28.48 -31.04 -12.01
C ILE A 660 28.05 -31.69 -13.33
N ALA A 661 27.27 -30.98 -14.15
CA ALA A 661 26.82 -31.49 -15.45
C ALA A 661 28.01 -31.78 -16.39
N VAL A 662 28.97 -30.85 -16.46
CA VAL A 662 30.22 -31.03 -17.22
C VAL A 662 31.02 -32.23 -16.70
N ARG A 663 31.17 -32.40 -15.39
CA ARG A 663 31.87 -33.55 -14.79
C ARG A 663 31.18 -34.88 -15.10
N LEU A 664 29.85 -34.94 -15.01
CA LEU A 664 29.09 -36.14 -15.39
C LEU A 664 29.24 -36.45 -16.88
N ALA A 665 29.14 -35.45 -17.76
CA ALA A 665 29.34 -35.64 -19.19
C ALA A 665 30.78 -36.10 -19.53
N GLN A 666 31.79 -35.57 -18.84
CA GLN A 666 33.18 -36.01 -18.96
C GLN A 666 33.37 -37.45 -18.48
N ALA A 667 32.82 -37.83 -17.32
CA ALA A 667 32.87 -39.19 -16.81
C ALA A 667 32.23 -40.19 -17.78
N VAL A 668 31.10 -39.81 -18.41
CA VAL A 668 30.43 -40.62 -19.44
C VAL A 668 31.28 -40.75 -20.70
N ASN A 669 31.82 -39.65 -21.23
CA ASN A 669 32.63 -39.68 -22.46
C ASN A 669 33.97 -40.41 -22.25
N ASN A 670 34.52 -40.40 -21.03
CA ASN A 670 35.76 -41.09 -20.68
C ASN A 670 35.55 -42.55 -20.24
N SER A 671 34.31 -43.03 -20.10
CA SER A 671 34.02 -44.37 -19.56
C SER A 671 34.37 -45.52 -20.51
N GLY A 672 34.59 -45.24 -21.80
CA GLY A 672 34.95 -46.24 -22.82
C GLY A 672 33.81 -47.15 -23.29
N PHE A 673 32.55 -46.90 -22.91
CA PHE A 673 31.41 -47.68 -23.41
C PHE A 673 31.11 -47.32 -24.87
N ALA A 674 31.18 -48.31 -25.77
CA ALA A 674 31.05 -48.07 -27.21
C ALA A 674 29.68 -47.46 -27.58
N GLY A 675 29.70 -46.33 -28.29
CA GLY A 675 28.51 -45.64 -28.77
C GLY A 675 27.79 -44.77 -27.74
N LEU A 676 28.13 -44.87 -26.45
CA LEU A 676 27.66 -43.96 -25.40
C LEU A 676 28.42 -42.64 -25.48
N SER A 677 27.70 -41.51 -25.43
CA SER A 677 28.29 -40.19 -25.20
C SER A 677 27.30 -39.26 -24.52
N ALA A 678 27.81 -38.14 -23.98
CA ALA A 678 27.03 -37.14 -23.28
C ALA A 678 27.47 -35.71 -23.62
N VAL A 679 26.51 -34.78 -23.60
CA VAL A 679 26.73 -33.34 -23.74
C VAL A 679 26.08 -32.63 -22.55
N ALA A 680 26.83 -31.76 -21.89
CA ALA A 680 26.31 -30.87 -20.85
C ALA A 680 25.85 -29.54 -21.46
N ASN A 681 24.75 -28.99 -20.95
CA ASN A 681 24.24 -27.66 -21.29
C ASN A 681 23.56 -27.07 -20.05
N GLY A 682 24.20 -26.07 -19.41
CA GLY A 682 23.83 -25.65 -18.06
C GLY A 682 23.84 -26.82 -17.08
N GLY A 683 22.87 -26.86 -16.16
CA GLY A 683 22.68 -27.97 -15.20
C GLY A 683 22.07 -29.26 -15.79
N ILE A 684 22.09 -29.45 -17.11
CA ILE A 684 21.48 -30.61 -17.79
C ILE A 684 22.55 -31.40 -18.54
N VAL A 685 22.49 -32.73 -18.45
CA VAL A 685 23.28 -33.64 -19.28
C VAL A 685 22.36 -34.45 -20.18
N GLN A 686 22.55 -34.35 -21.49
CA GLN A 686 21.88 -35.15 -22.50
C GLN A 686 22.78 -36.30 -22.95
N PHE A 687 22.20 -37.50 -23.04
CA PHE A 687 22.88 -38.74 -23.45
C PHE A 687 22.52 -39.14 -24.88
N VAL A 688 23.50 -39.69 -25.59
CA VAL A 688 23.33 -40.28 -26.93
C VAL A 688 23.44 -41.80 -26.80
N ASN A 689 22.55 -42.54 -27.48
CA ASN A 689 22.45 -44.01 -27.46
C ASN A 689 22.26 -44.64 -26.06
N ALA A 690 21.71 -43.89 -25.10
CA ALA A 690 21.34 -44.40 -23.80
C ALA A 690 20.07 -43.74 -23.25
N THR A 691 19.38 -44.44 -22.35
CA THR A 691 18.26 -43.91 -21.59
C THR A 691 18.56 -43.90 -20.10
N VAL A 692 18.07 -42.88 -19.39
CA VAL A 692 18.11 -42.80 -17.92
C VAL A 692 17.06 -43.76 -17.37
N THR A 693 17.48 -44.63 -16.43
CA THR A 693 16.62 -45.67 -15.85
C THR A 693 16.44 -45.54 -14.34
N ALA A 694 17.38 -44.88 -13.65
CA ALA A 694 17.22 -44.46 -12.26
C ALA A 694 18.16 -43.28 -11.96
N THR A 695 17.79 -42.43 -11.00
CA THR A 695 18.62 -41.39 -10.40
C THR A 695 18.39 -41.38 -8.88
N THR A 696 19.39 -41.00 -8.09
CA THR A 696 19.22 -40.78 -6.64
C THR A 696 19.51 -39.33 -6.25
N GLY A 697 19.36 -39.01 -4.97
CA GLY A 697 19.66 -37.70 -4.41
C GLY A 697 18.82 -36.59 -5.04
N SER A 698 19.49 -35.53 -5.48
CA SER A 698 18.85 -34.37 -6.12
C SER A 698 18.83 -34.44 -7.66
N SER A 699 19.40 -35.47 -8.28
CA SER A 699 19.32 -35.64 -9.75
C SER A 699 17.93 -36.09 -10.21
N ARG A 700 17.48 -35.60 -11.37
CA ARG A 700 16.14 -35.88 -11.92
C ARG A 700 16.20 -36.26 -13.40
N ALA A 701 15.55 -37.35 -13.80
CA ALA A 701 15.33 -37.66 -15.21
C ALA A 701 14.38 -36.63 -15.84
N ILE A 702 14.71 -36.10 -17.02
CA ILE A 702 13.96 -35.01 -17.66
C ILE A 702 12.91 -35.57 -18.63
N GLY A 703 11.75 -34.91 -18.73
CA GLY A 703 10.75 -35.20 -19.76
C GLY A 703 9.86 -36.43 -19.51
N ILE A 704 9.98 -37.07 -18.34
CA ILE A 704 9.02 -38.07 -17.86
C ILE A 704 8.00 -37.33 -16.97
N ALA A 705 6.72 -37.41 -17.32
CA ALA A 705 5.67 -36.80 -16.53
C ALA A 705 5.49 -37.59 -15.20
N PRO A 706 5.48 -36.93 -14.03
CA PRO A 706 5.56 -37.61 -12.73
C PRO A 706 4.27 -38.31 -12.28
N GLY A 707 3.18 -38.24 -13.06
CA GLY A 707 1.87 -38.77 -12.69
C GLY A 707 1.06 -37.82 -11.81
N GLY A 708 0.15 -38.40 -11.04
CA GLY A 708 -0.67 -37.71 -10.05
C GLY A 708 -2.05 -37.27 -10.54
N ASN A 709 -2.88 -36.84 -9.59
CA ASN A 709 -4.12 -36.12 -9.88
C ASN A 709 -3.80 -34.64 -10.08
N VAL A 710 -4.48 -33.97 -11.01
CA VAL A 710 -4.40 -32.51 -11.16
C VAL A 710 -5.14 -31.85 -10.00
N THR A 711 -4.46 -30.96 -9.28
CA THR A 711 -4.95 -30.30 -8.07
C THR A 711 -5.04 -28.77 -8.20
N GLY A 712 -4.47 -28.17 -9.24
CA GLY A 712 -4.61 -26.75 -9.50
C GLY A 712 -4.57 -26.45 -10.99
N ILE A 713 -5.36 -25.46 -11.44
CA ILE A 713 -5.34 -24.94 -12.81
C ILE A 713 -5.36 -23.41 -12.81
N ALA A 714 -4.65 -22.78 -13.74
CA ALA A 714 -4.61 -21.32 -13.87
C ALA A 714 -4.36 -20.93 -15.33
N GLN A 715 -5.00 -19.86 -15.82
CA GLN A 715 -4.71 -19.35 -17.18
C GLN A 715 -3.64 -18.27 -17.12
N VAL A 716 -2.62 -18.40 -17.96
CA VAL A 716 -1.59 -17.37 -18.19
C VAL A 716 -1.56 -17.06 -19.68
N ASN A 717 -1.66 -15.77 -20.01
CA ASN A 717 -2.01 -15.29 -21.35
C ASN A 717 -3.30 -15.96 -21.85
N ASN A 718 -3.20 -16.85 -22.85
CA ASN A 718 -4.33 -17.57 -23.43
C ASN A 718 -4.31 -19.08 -23.11
N ASP A 719 -3.21 -19.60 -22.56
CA ASP A 719 -3.05 -21.02 -22.29
C ASP A 719 -3.39 -21.35 -20.84
N LEU A 720 -4.00 -22.51 -20.62
CA LEU A 720 -4.27 -23.03 -19.28
C LEU A 720 -3.10 -23.90 -18.84
N TYR A 721 -2.61 -23.66 -17.64
CA TYR A 721 -1.58 -24.45 -16.97
C TYR A 721 -2.22 -25.25 -15.85
N ALA A 722 -1.69 -26.45 -15.60
CA ALA A 722 -2.17 -27.36 -14.56
C ALA A 722 -0.99 -27.96 -13.78
N VAL A 723 -1.15 -28.13 -12.47
CA VAL A 723 -0.21 -28.87 -11.61
C VAL A 723 -0.82 -30.15 -11.05
N SER A 724 0.01 -31.17 -10.84
CA SER A 724 -0.40 -32.42 -10.17
C SER A 724 0.19 -32.59 -8.77
N ASP A 725 -0.47 -33.42 -7.95
CA ASP A 725 -0.03 -33.83 -6.61
C ASP A 725 1.29 -34.66 -6.59
N ALA A 726 1.85 -34.96 -7.76
CA ALA A 726 3.19 -35.54 -7.94
C ALA A 726 4.24 -34.53 -8.46
N GLY A 727 3.86 -33.26 -8.66
CA GLY A 727 4.79 -32.19 -9.03
C GLY A 727 5.00 -32.01 -10.53
N GLY A 728 4.04 -32.40 -11.38
CA GLY A 728 4.11 -32.15 -12.81
C GLY A 728 3.43 -30.84 -13.20
N LEU A 729 4.02 -30.07 -14.12
CA LEU A 729 3.38 -28.91 -14.78
C LEU A 729 2.98 -29.29 -16.20
N TYR A 730 1.74 -28.98 -16.58
CA TYR A 730 1.16 -29.32 -17.88
C TYR A 730 0.55 -28.09 -18.52
N ARG A 731 0.80 -27.88 -19.83
CA ARG A 731 0.23 -26.79 -20.62
C ARG A 731 -0.86 -27.34 -21.54
N ILE A 732 -2.02 -26.69 -21.50
CA ILE A 732 -3.18 -26.91 -22.35
C ILE A 732 -3.33 -25.66 -23.22
N SER A 733 -3.21 -25.82 -24.54
CA SER A 733 -3.23 -24.67 -25.45
C SER A 733 -4.63 -24.07 -25.57
N GLN A 734 -4.72 -22.78 -25.89
CA GLN A 734 -6.01 -22.12 -26.19
C GLN A 734 -6.88 -22.92 -27.18
N PHE A 735 -6.27 -23.48 -28.24
CA PHE A 735 -6.97 -24.32 -29.22
C PHE A 735 -7.63 -25.57 -28.57
N ALA A 736 -7.02 -26.17 -27.55
CA ALA A 736 -7.60 -27.29 -26.82
C ALA A 736 -8.73 -26.85 -25.87
N LEU A 737 -8.71 -25.60 -25.38
CA LEU A 737 -9.82 -25.02 -24.59
C LEU A 737 -11.03 -24.64 -25.47
N GLU A 738 -10.80 -24.38 -26.76
CA GLU A 738 -11.82 -23.98 -27.74
C GLU A 738 -12.34 -25.15 -28.60
N SER A 739 -11.75 -26.34 -28.48
CA SER A 739 -12.16 -27.57 -29.17
C SER A 739 -12.63 -28.65 -28.20
N ILE A 740 -13.02 -29.82 -28.73
CA ILE A 740 -13.40 -31.00 -27.96
C ILE A 740 -12.57 -32.17 -28.47
N ASN A 741 -11.86 -32.82 -27.56
CA ASN A 741 -11.04 -33.99 -27.85
C ASN A 741 -11.13 -34.96 -26.66
N PRO A 742 -11.80 -36.13 -26.78
CA PRO A 742 -11.89 -37.10 -25.69
C PRO A 742 -10.54 -37.79 -25.34
N GLY A 743 -9.45 -37.40 -26.02
CA GLY A 743 -8.07 -37.79 -25.74
C GLY A 743 -7.33 -36.86 -24.77
N ASN A 744 -6.01 -37.06 -24.67
CA ASN A 744 -5.15 -36.14 -23.94
C ASN A 744 -5.07 -34.78 -24.67
N ILE A 745 -5.25 -33.70 -23.93
CA ILE A 745 -5.20 -32.31 -24.41
C ILE A 745 -4.01 -31.51 -23.88
N ALA A 746 -3.20 -32.11 -23.00
CA ALA A 746 -2.13 -31.43 -22.29
C ALA A 746 -0.74 -31.91 -22.72
N THR A 747 0.22 -30.98 -22.73
CA THR A 747 1.64 -31.27 -22.94
C THR A 747 2.40 -31.09 -21.63
N TYR A 748 3.14 -32.10 -21.18
CA TYR A 748 4.02 -31.98 -20.03
C TYR A 748 5.14 -30.97 -20.31
N VAL A 749 5.31 -30.00 -19.41
CA VAL A 749 6.36 -28.98 -19.52
C VAL A 749 7.68 -29.61 -19.08
N THR A 750 8.47 -30.11 -20.03
CA THR A 750 9.64 -30.96 -19.74
C THR A 750 10.74 -30.29 -18.91
N SER A 751 10.81 -28.95 -18.91
CA SER A 751 11.70 -28.14 -18.06
C SER A 751 11.25 -28.05 -16.59
N SER A 752 10.02 -28.43 -16.26
CA SER A 752 9.46 -28.37 -14.90
C SER A 752 9.98 -29.44 -13.93
N TYR A 753 11.11 -30.09 -14.23
CA TYR A 753 11.67 -31.19 -13.41
C TYR A 753 11.98 -30.78 -11.96
N ASN A 754 12.19 -29.48 -11.71
CA ASN A 754 12.38 -28.91 -10.37
C ASN A 754 11.11 -28.93 -9.50
N LEU A 755 9.93 -29.03 -10.11
CA LEU A 755 8.65 -29.12 -9.43
C LEU A 755 8.33 -30.58 -9.02
N SER A 756 8.99 -31.57 -9.62
CA SER A 756 8.71 -32.99 -9.43
C SER A 756 8.91 -33.43 -7.96
N GLY A 757 7.89 -34.07 -7.40
CA GLY A 757 7.84 -34.47 -6.00
C GLY A 757 7.25 -33.41 -5.04
N ILE A 758 6.98 -32.18 -5.51
CA ILE A 758 6.14 -31.24 -4.76
C ILE A 758 4.70 -31.73 -4.84
N ARG A 759 4.09 -31.93 -3.68
CA ARG A 759 2.69 -32.36 -3.57
C ARG A 759 1.77 -31.15 -3.66
N PHE A 760 1.58 -30.64 -4.87
CA PHE A 760 0.75 -29.46 -5.09
C PHE A 760 -0.70 -29.70 -4.69
N THR A 761 -1.30 -28.66 -4.14
CA THR A 761 -2.69 -28.65 -3.68
C THR A 761 -3.57 -27.66 -4.45
N GLY A 762 -2.99 -26.58 -5.00
CA GLY A 762 -3.71 -25.59 -5.81
C GLY A 762 -2.75 -24.77 -6.67
N LEU A 763 -3.30 -23.98 -7.61
CA LEU A 763 -2.55 -23.14 -8.55
C LEU A 763 -3.32 -21.86 -8.88
N THR A 764 -2.64 -20.73 -8.93
CA THR A 764 -3.21 -19.46 -9.40
C THR A 764 -2.19 -18.71 -10.26
N ALA A 765 -2.67 -17.83 -11.14
CA ALA A 765 -1.82 -16.90 -11.87
C ALA A 765 -1.46 -15.70 -10.99
N GLY A 766 -0.30 -15.10 -11.23
CA GLY A 766 0.12 -13.89 -10.52
C GLY A 766 -0.76 -12.68 -10.85
N PRO A 767 -0.80 -11.68 -9.96
CA PRO A 767 -1.53 -10.43 -10.21
C PRO A 767 -0.95 -9.69 -11.43
N ARG A 768 -1.80 -9.38 -12.41
CA ARG A 768 -1.38 -8.80 -13.70
C ARG A 768 -0.78 -7.40 -13.56
N ASN A 769 -1.33 -6.56 -12.70
CA ASN A 769 -1.03 -5.12 -12.69
C ASN A 769 0.15 -4.75 -11.77
N VAL A 770 0.50 -5.62 -10.83
CA VAL A 770 1.58 -5.40 -9.86
C VAL A 770 2.93 -5.27 -10.57
N GLY A 771 3.74 -4.30 -10.14
CA GLY A 771 5.08 -4.08 -10.70
C GLY A 771 5.09 -3.76 -12.20
N ASN A 772 3.99 -3.24 -12.75
CA ASN A 772 3.78 -2.99 -14.19
C ASN A 772 3.85 -4.27 -15.05
N GLY A 773 3.23 -5.37 -14.63
CA GLY A 773 3.22 -6.64 -15.37
C GLY A 773 4.22 -7.68 -14.90
N GLN A 774 5.07 -7.36 -13.91
CA GLN A 774 6.16 -8.23 -13.45
C GLN A 774 5.72 -9.66 -13.07
N TYR A 775 4.46 -9.84 -12.66
CA TYR A 775 3.91 -11.11 -12.16
C TYR A 775 2.91 -11.76 -13.11
N GLU A 776 2.60 -11.17 -14.27
CA GLU A 776 1.50 -11.64 -15.13
C GLU A 776 1.77 -13.00 -15.81
N ASP A 777 3.05 -13.35 -15.98
CA ASP A 777 3.53 -14.63 -16.51
C ASP A 777 3.99 -15.63 -15.41
N ILE A 778 3.78 -15.30 -14.13
CA ILE A 778 4.22 -16.12 -12.99
C ILE A 778 3.04 -16.94 -12.45
N LEU A 779 3.29 -18.22 -12.18
CA LEU A 779 2.37 -19.14 -11.53
C LEU A 779 2.72 -19.27 -10.04
N PHE A 780 1.69 -19.32 -9.20
CA PHE A 780 1.79 -19.49 -7.76
C PHE A 780 1.06 -20.77 -7.35
N GLY A 781 1.76 -21.73 -6.75
CA GLY A 781 1.20 -23.02 -6.35
C GLY A 781 1.41 -23.35 -4.87
N THR A 782 0.40 -23.94 -4.22
CA THR A 782 0.49 -24.38 -2.81
C THR A 782 0.88 -25.85 -2.70
N ASP A 783 1.49 -26.25 -1.58
CA ASP A 783 1.67 -27.68 -1.23
C ASP A 783 0.97 -28.10 0.07
N VAL A 784 0.86 -29.42 0.28
CA VAL A 784 0.29 -30.03 1.50
C VAL A 784 0.98 -29.60 2.81
N ALA A 785 2.20 -29.08 2.74
CA ALA A 785 2.96 -28.59 3.88
C ALA A 785 2.80 -27.06 4.10
N GLY A 786 1.85 -26.43 3.41
CA GLY A 786 1.50 -25.03 3.57
C GLY A 786 2.50 -24.04 2.96
N ASN A 787 3.35 -24.49 2.04
CA ASN A 787 4.24 -23.60 1.30
C ASN A 787 3.54 -23.06 0.05
N ILE A 788 3.84 -21.82 -0.31
CA ILE A 788 3.52 -21.22 -1.61
C ILE A 788 4.83 -21.16 -2.40
N TYR A 789 4.83 -21.67 -3.63
CA TYR A 789 5.95 -21.60 -4.58
C TYR A 789 5.59 -20.67 -5.73
N ALA A 790 6.58 -19.95 -6.26
CA ALA A 790 6.47 -19.16 -7.47
C ALA A 790 7.36 -19.71 -8.57
N PHE A 791 6.81 -19.91 -9.76
CA PHE A 791 7.52 -20.43 -10.92
C PHE A 791 6.98 -19.86 -12.24
N ASP A 792 7.81 -19.82 -13.27
CA ASP A 792 7.41 -19.38 -14.60
C ASP A 792 6.57 -20.46 -15.33
N THR A 793 6.02 -20.11 -16.50
CA THR A 793 5.29 -21.05 -17.37
C THR A 793 6.15 -22.21 -17.93
N SER A 794 7.47 -22.15 -17.78
CA SER A 794 8.41 -23.23 -18.09
C SER A 794 8.72 -24.13 -16.86
N GLY A 795 8.16 -23.82 -15.68
CA GLY A 795 8.36 -24.56 -14.44
C GLY A 795 9.69 -24.27 -13.73
N ASN A 796 10.37 -23.16 -14.06
CA ASN A 796 11.54 -22.69 -13.31
C ASN A 796 11.10 -21.83 -12.13
N PHE A 797 11.69 -22.04 -10.96
CA PHE A 797 11.43 -21.21 -9.78
C PHE A 797 11.83 -19.74 -10.00
N VAL A 798 10.99 -18.81 -9.55
CA VAL A 798 11.24 -17.36 -9.62
C VAL A 798 11.30 -16.76 -8.21
N ASN A 799 12.35 -15.98 -7.94
CA ASN A 799 12.65 -15.42 -6.62
C ASN A 799 11.84 -14.14 -6.35
N VAL A 800 10.54 -14.29 -6.09
CA VAL A 800 9.59 -13.17 -5.92
C VAL A 800 9.25 -12.81 -4.48
N PHE A 801 9.55 -13.69 -3.51
CA PHE A 801 9.15 -13.51 -2.12
C PHE A 801 10.24 -12.83 -1.28
N ALA A 802 9.90 -12.52 -0.03
CA ALA A 802 10.81 -11.95 0.96
C ALA A 802 12.18 -12.68 1.00
N ASN A 803 13.26 -11.90 1.13
CA ASN A 803 14.66 -12.36 1.05
C ASN A 803 15.10 -12.90 -0.33
N GLY A 804 14.34 -12.66 -1.40
CA GLY A 804 14.67 -13.18 -2.74
C GLY A 804 14.48 -14.68 -2.84
N ASP A 805 13.44 -15.21 -2.18
CA ASP A 805 13.12 -16.62 -2.14
C ASP A 805 12.06 -16.99 -3.19
N SER A 806 12.09 -18.23 -3.70
CA SER A 806 11.09 -18.76 -4.63
C SER A 806 9.95 -19.51 -3.96
N ARG A 807 9.97 -19.56 -2.62
CA ARG A 807 8.88 -20.10 -1.80
C ARG A 807 8.81 -19.40 -0.44
N VAL A 808 7.60 -19.35 0.13
CA VAL A 808 7.34 -18.95 1.52
C VAL A 808 6.43 -19.96 2.19
N SER A 809 6.47 -20.03 3.52
CA SER A 809 5.54 -20.86 4.31
C SER A 809 4.45 -19.98 4.90
N THR A 810 3.22 -20.50 4.88
CA THR A 810 2.05 -19.84 5.47
C THR A 810 1.85 -20.18 6.95
N GLY A 811 2.61 -21.15 7.48
CA GLY A 811 2.36 -21.74 8.80
C GLY A 811 1.12 -22.65 8.88
N LEU A 812 0.30 -22.71 7.83
CA LEU A 812 -0.78 -23.68 7.68
C LEU A 812 -0.26 -25.02 7.14
N PHE A 813 -1.15 -26.00 7.00
CA PHE A 813 -0.89 -27.34 6.46
C PHE A 813 -2.20 -27.91 5.91
N ASN A 814 -2.13 -28.80 4.91
CA ASN A 814 -3.29 -29.24 4.13
C ASN A 814 -4.09 -28.08 3.53
N LEU A 815 -3.39 -27.14 2.87
CA LEU A 815 -4.05 -26.20 1.97
C LEU A 815 -4.76 -26.97 0.85
N SER A 816 -5.84 -26.42 0.31
CA SER A 816 -6.58 -26.95 -0.83
C SER A 816 -6.69 -25.94 -1.98
N GLY A 817 -6.79 -24.64 -1.70
CA GLY A 817 -6.86 -23.62 -2.76
C GLY A 817 -6.09 -22.34 -2.44
N LEU A 818 -5.81 -21.55 -3.47
CA LEU A 818 -5.31 -20.18 -3.35
C LEU A 818 -5.83 -19.29 -4.48
N ALA A 819 -6.10 -18.02 -4.19
CA ALA A 819 -6.41 -17.02 -5.21
C ALA A 819 -6.03 -15.62 -4.76
N PHE A 820 -5.40 -14.84 -5.64
CA PHE A 820 -5.21 -13.41 -5.42
C PHE A 820 -6.55 -12.67 -5.52
N SER A 821 -6.72 -11.63 -4.71
CA SER A 821 -7.79 -10.65 -4.92
C SER A 821 -7.71 -10.03 -6.33
N ASN A 822 -8.87 -9.71 -6.91
CA ASN A 822 -8.96 -9.00 -8.18
C ASN A 822 -8.64 -7.48 -8.07
N LEU A 823 -8.22 -7.00 -6.89
CA LEU A 823 -7.66 -5.66 -6.71
C LEU A 823 -6.13 -5.73 -6.61
N ASP A 824 -5.46 -5.47 -7.73
CA ASP A 824 -4.01 -5.56 -7.87
C ASP A 824 -3.34 -4.25 -8.37
N TYR A 825 -4.04 -3.13 -8.22
CA TYR A 825 -3.61 -1.77 -8.58
C TYR A 825 -4.19 -0.72 -7.60
N ASN A 826 -3.61 0.47 -7.57
CA ASN A 826 -4.08 1.56 -6.73
C ASN A 826 -5.36 2.20 -7.29
N LEU A 827 -6.40 2.37 -6.46
CA LEU A 827 -7.70 2.90 -6.89
C LEU A 827 -7.77 4.44 -6.98
N TRP A 828 -6.76 5.17 -6.51
CA TRP A 828 -6.73 6.64 -6.62
C TRP A 828 -6.64 7.10 -8.08
N HIS A 829 -7.62 7.85 -8.55
CA HIS A 829 -7.59 8.43 -9.89
C HIS A 829 -8.27 9.80 -9.93
N GLN A 830 -8.00 10.58 -10.98
CA GLN A 830 -8.69 11.84 -11.21
C GLN A 830 -10.08 11.56 -11.79
N SER A 831 -11.13 12.01 -11.11
CA SER A 831 -12.53 11.79 -11.49
C SER A 831 -13.28 13.11 -11.60
N GLY A 832 -14.17 13.22 -12.60
CA GLY A 832 -15.10 14.34 -12.77
C GLY A 832 -16.40 14.19 -11.98
N ARG A 833 -16.52 13.15 -11.13
CA ARG A 833 -17.69 12.95 -10.27
C ARG A 833 -17.82 14.12 -9.27
N ARG A 834 -19.04 14.31 -8.77
CA ARG A 834 -19.40 15.36 -7.79
C ARG A 834 -19.24 16.81 -8.29
N ALA A 835 -18.99 17.07 -9.57
CA ALA A 835 -18.73 18.41 -10.12
C ALA A 835 -19.72 19.51 -9.67
N THR A 836 -21.02 19.18 -9.54
CA THR A 836 -22.07 20.11 -9.09
C THR A 836 -22.47 19.94 -7.62
N ASP A 837 -21.78 19.09 -6.84
CA ASP A 837 -22.02 18.95 -5.41
C ASP A 837 -21.61 20.25 -4.69
N VAL A 838 -22.47 20.72 -3.78
CA VAL A 838 -22.21 21.95 -3.01
C VAL A 838 -20.93 21.79 -2.20
N GLY A 839 -19.97 22.70 -2.41
CA GLY A 839 -18.68 22.72 -1.73
C GLY A 839 -17.54 21.96 -2.43
N HIS A 840 -17.78 21.35 -3.61
CA HIS A 840 -16.71 20.81 -4.47
C HIS A 840 -16.03 21.90 -5.30
N GLY A 841 -16.82 22.86 -5.79
CA GLY A 841 -16.36 23.98 -6.61
C GLY A 841 -15.66 25.09 -5.82
N VAL A 842 -15.18 26.08 -6.56
CA VAL A 842 -14.69 27.34 -6.00
C VAL A 842 -15.88 28.29 -5.89
N ASN A 843 -16.18 28.75 -4.69
CA ASN A 843 -17.15 29.83 -4.48
C ASN A 843 -16.47 31.17 -4.78
N ALA A 844 -17.14 32.09 -5.47
CA ALA A 844 -16.62 33.44 -5.68
C ALA A 844 -16.34 34.10 -4.31
N PRO A 845 -15.10 34.54 -4.03
CA PRO A 845 -14.79 35.25 -2.80
C PRO A 845 -15.50 36.62 -2.77
N ASN A 846 -15.84 37.09 -1.56
CA ASN A 846 -16.63 38.31 -1.39
C ASN A 846 -15.88 39.60 -1.79
N ASP A 847 -14.56 39.54 -2.00
CA ASP A 847 -13.71 40.60 -2.55
C ASP A 847 -13.73 40.67 -4.10
N ARG A 848 -14.28 39.64 -4.77
CA ARG A 848 -14.27 39.44 -6.24
C ARG A 848 -12.88 39.21 -6.85
N SER A 849 -11.98 38.59 -6.09
CA SER A 849 -10.63 38.24 -6.55
C SER A 849 -10.54 36.93 -7.36
N ASP A 850 -11.61 36.11 -7.38
CA ASP A 850 -11.81 34.97 -8.29
C ASP A 850 -13.30 34.89 -8.72
N GLU A 851 -13.60 34.08 -9.73
CA GLU A 851 -14.96 33.80 -10.20
C GLU A 851 -15.49 32.48 -9.63
N ALA A 852 -16.82 32.37 -9.46
CA ALA A 852 -17.44 31.13 -9.02
C ALA A 852 -17.33 30.05 -10.12
N ALA A 853 -16.86 28.86 -9.76
CA ALA A 853 -16.67 27.77 -10.70
C ALA A 853 -17.13 26.42 -10.11
N ASN A 854 -17.86 25.65 -10.92
CA ASN A 854 -18.21 24.26 -10.59
C ASN A 854 -16.94 23.43 -10.31
N GLY A 855 -17.09 22.38 -9.50
CA GLY A 855 -16.03 21.43 -9.18
C GLY A 855 -15.37 20.87 -10.44
N GLY A 856 -14.05 20.76 -10.39
CA GLY A 856 -13.25 20.19 -11.46
C GLY A 856 -13.12 18.68 -11.35
N LEU A 857 -12.02 18.17 -11.90
CA LEU A 857 -11.53 16.86 -11.50
C LEU A 857 -11.10 16.92 -10.03
N SER A 858 -11.32 15.83 -9.29
CA SER A 858 -10.74 15.62 -7.97
C SER A 858 -10.17 14.21 -7.86
N TRP A 859 -9.24 14.02 -6.92
CA TRP A 859 -8.74 12.68 -6.60
C TRP A 859 -9.84 11.88 -5.91
N TYR A 860 -10.25 10.77 -6.54
CA TYR A 860 -11.27 9.85 -6.06
C TYR A 860 -10.64 8.48 -5.80
N PHE A 861 -10.95 7.89 -4.65
CA PHE A 861 -10.57 6.52 -4.31
C PHE A 861 -11.75 5.57 -4.57
N GLY A 862 -11.60 4.73 -5.57
CA GLY A 862 -12.57 3.70 -5.95
C GLY A 862 -12.33 3.20 -7.36
N PHE A 863 -13.01 2.13 -7.74
CA PHE A 863 -13.10 1.72 -9.13
C PHE A 863 -14.28 2.43 -9.79
N GLU A 864 -14.05 3.27 -10.80
CA GLU A 864 -15.12 3.95 -11.54
C GLU A 864 -15.40 3.23 -12.86
N ASN A 865 -14.36 3.05 -13.68
CA ASN A 865 -14.35 2.28 -14.93
C ASN A 865 -12.90 2.15 -15.46
N ARG A 866 -12.70 1.31 -16.48
CA ARG A 866 -11.39 1.07 -17.12
C ARG A 866 -10.72 2.32 -17.74
N GLN A 867 -11.47 3.37 -18.08
CA GLN A 867 -10.89 4.62 -18.61
C GLN A 867 -10.40 5.56 -17.51
N ALA A 868 -11.07 5.54 -16.35
CA ALA A 868 -10.73 6.36 -15.19
C ALA A 868 -9.59 5.73 -14.37
N ASN A 869 -9.67 4.41 -14.12
CA ASN A 869 -8.61 3.62 -13.48
C ASN A 869 -7.58 3.13 -14.50
N ASN A 870 -6.98 4.06 -15.24
CA ASN A 870 -6.10 3.79 -16.39
C ASN A 870 -4.67 3.31 -16.03
N ASN A 871 -4.36 3.17 -14.74
CA ASN A 871 -3.15 2.51 -14.25
C ASN A 871 -3.25 0.97 -14.28
N ALA A 872 -4.44 0.42 -14.51
CA ALA A 872 -4.66 -1.02 -14.66
C ALA A 872 -4.76 -1.44 -16.14
N ASN A 873 -4.05 -2.51 -16.51
CA ASN A 873 -4.12 -3.15 -17.82
C ASN A 873 -5.36 -4.07 -17.90
N LEU A 874 -6.53 -3.45 -18.08
CA LEU A 874 -7.83 -4.14 -18.13
C LEU A 874 -8.31 -4.37 -19.57
N ASN A 875 -8.72 -5.61 -19.84
CA ASN A 875 -9.39 -6.03 -21.08
C ASN A 875 -10.83 -6.50 -20.79
N SER A 876 -11.58 -6.94 -21.82
CA SER A 876 -12.99 -7.33 -21.64
C SER A 876 -13.22 -8.53 -20.70
N PHE A 877 -12.19 -9.32 -20.41
CA PHE A 877 -12.23 -10.39 -19.40
C PHE A 877 -11.86 -9.87 -18.00
N SER A 878 -10.78 -9.11 -17.88
CA SER A 878 -10.25 -8.62 -16.60
C SER A 878 -10.97 -7.39 -16.03
N ASP A 879 -11.81 -6.70 -16.82
CA ASP A 879 -12.66 -5.61 -16.33
C ASP A 879 -13.66 -6.12 -15.26
N PRO A 880 -13.60 -5.61 -14.01
CA PRO A 880 -14.51 -6.03 -12.95
C PRO A 880 -16.01 -5.72 -13.20
N LEU A 881 -16.32 -4.92 -14.21
CA LEU A 881 -17.69 -4.57 -14.63
C LEU A 881 -18.19 -5.39 -15.82
N SER A 882 -17.38 -6.34 -16.32
CA SER A 882 -17.74 -7.21 -17.44
C SER A 882 -18.96 -8.09 -17.15
N GLN A 883 -19.19 -8.46 -15.88
CA GLN A 883 -20.30 -9.28 -15.41
C GLN A 883 -20.85 -8.76 -14.07
N PRO A 884 -22.15 -8.97 -13.77
CA PRO A 884 -22.69 -8.62 -12.46
C PRO A 884 -22.06 -9.48 -11.35
N ARG A 885 -21.84 -8.88 -10.18
CA ARG A 885 -21.43 -9.57 -8.95
C ARG A 885 -22.65 -10.21 -8.26
N ALA A 886 -22.49 -11.38 -7.65
CA ALA A 886 -23.63 -12.09 -7.05
C ALA A 886 -23.84 -11.79 -5.56
N LEU A 887 -22.78 -11.49 -4.82
CA LEU A 887 -22.85 -10.87 -3.49
C LEU A 887 -22.41 -9.40 -3.58
N ALA A 888 -23.14 -8.52 -2.88
CA ALA A 888 -22.92 -7.07 -2.82
C ALA A 888 -23.22 -6.26 -4.11
N THR A 889 -23.04 -4.94 -4.01
CA THR A 889 -23.19 -3.98 -5.10
C THR A 889 -22.13 -4.21 -6.20
N PRO A 890 -22.43 -3.89 -7.48
CA PRO A 890 -21.43 -3.89 -8.54
C PRO A 890 -20.19 -3.07 -8.17
N LEU A 891 -19.02 -3.46 -8.68
CA LEU A 891 -17.75 -2.78 -8.39
C LEU A 891 -17.64 -1.37 -9.02
N ALA A 892 -18.68 -0.89 -9.70
CA ALA A 892 -18.73 0.46 -10.24
C ALA A 892 -18.97 1.48 -9.12
N ASN A 893 -18.10 2.48 -9.05
CA ASN A 893 -18.14 3.57 -8.08
C ASN A 893 -17.98 3.12 -6.62
N THR A 894 -17.19 2.08 -6.35
CA THR A 894 -16.93 1.56 -5.01
C THR A 894 -15.49 1.06 -4.85
N TYR A 895 -15.10 0.78 -3.61
CA TYR A 895 -13.83 0.17 -3.20
C TYR A 895 -14.04 -1.20 -2.51
N ASN A 896 -15.26 -1.77 -2.57
CA ASN A 896 -15.62 -3.04 -1.95
C ASN A 896 -15.11 -4.29 -2.72
N PHE A 897 -13.78 -4.44 -2.79
CA PHE A 897 -13.12 -5.60 -3.36
C PHE A 897 -12.88 -6.70 -2.29
N PRO A 898 -12.77 -7.99 -2.67
CA PRO A 898 -12.24 -9.05 -1.82
C PRO A 898 -10.92 -8.66 -1.15
N GLY A 899 -10.81 -8.89 0.15
CA GLY A 899 -9.66 -8.48 0.97
C GLY A 899 -9.60 -6.98 1.23
N GLY A 900 -10.69 -6.23 0.96
CA GLY A 900 -10.79 -4.79 1.14
C GLY A 900 -10.10 -3.98 0.05
N ALA A 901 -9.79 -2.72 0.34
CA ALA A 901 -8.99 -1.85 -0.52
C ALA A 901 -8.14 -0.88 0.30
N SER A 902 -6.96 -0.56 -0.22
CA SER A 902 -6.14 0.55 0.27
C SER A 902 -5.44 1.26 -0.89
N GLY A 903 -4.89 2.45 -0.65
CA GLY A 903 -4.04 3.09 -1.64
C GLY A 903 -3.52 4.44 -1.20
N VAL A 904 -2.45 4.86 -1.87
CA VAL A 904 -1.61 5.98 -1.47
C VAL A 904 -1.42 6.96 -2.61
N LEU A 905 -1.52 8.25 -2.29
CA LEU A 905 -0.95 9.33 -3.09
C LEU A 905 0.21 9.95 -2.30
N GLU A 906 1.40 10.05 -2.91
CA GLU A 906 2.55 10.76 -2.35
C GLU A 906 2.86 12.00 -3.20
N SER A 907 2.96 13.16 -2.56
CA SER A 907 3.17 14.43 -3.25
C SER A 907 4.56 14.53 -3.89
N GLN A 908 4.68 15.42 -4.86
CA GLN A 908 6.00 15.95 -5.23
C GLN A 908 6.66 16.61 -4.01
N PRO A 909 8.01 16.56 -3.89
CA PRO A 909 8.72 17.21 -2.80
C PRO A 909 8.61 18.74 -2.92
N PHE A 910 8.49 19.41 -1.77
CA PHE A 910 8.51 20.86 -1.66
C PHE A 910 9.38 21.30 -0.47
N SER A 911 9.81 22.56 -0.48
CA SER A 911 10.73 23.09 0.52
C SER A 911 10.01 24.00 1.52
N LEU A 912 10.24 23.78 2.81
CA LEU A 912 9.96 24.71 3.91
C LEU A 912 11.26 25.33 4.45
N SER A 913 12.35 25.28 3.68
CA SER A 913 13.64 25.87 4.05
C SER A 913 13.53 27.38 4.21
N GLY A 914 13.96 27.90 5.36
CA GLY A 914 13.85 29.33 5.69
C GLY A 914 12.50 29.74 6.27
N ILE A 915 11.55 28.81 6.41
CA ILE A 915 10.29 28.99 7.12
C ILE A 915 10.47 28.47 8.55
N ALA A 916 10.09 29.27 9.55
CA ALA A 916 10.10 28.90 10.95
C ALA A 916 8.74 28.30 11.36
N THR A 917 8.71 27.49 12.43
CA THR A 917 7.46 26.97 13.00
C THR A 917 6.48 28.09 13.39
N GLY A 918 7.00 29.25 13.80
CA GLY A 918 6.20 30.44 14.11
C GLY A 918 5.48 31.08 12.91
N ASP A 919 5.89 30.77 11.68
CA ASP A 919 5.19 31.22 10.45
C ASP A 919 3.91 30.41 10.17
N LYS A 920 3.64 29.37 10.98
CA LYS A 920 2.49 28.45 10.87
C LYS A 920 2.24 27.95 9.43
N PRO A 921 3.26 27.37 8.74
CA PRO A 921 3.07 26.84 7.39
C PRO A 921 1.92 25.84 7.37
N THR A 922 0.89 26.10 6.56
CA THR A 922 -0.39 25.39 6.63
C THR A 922 -0.81 24.89 5.25
N LEU A 923 -1.18 23.61 5.11
CA LEU A 923 -1.82 23.06 3.92
C LEU A 923 -3.35 23.13 4.03
N TYR A 924 -3.99 23.65 3.00
CA TYR A 924 -5.45 23.65 2.87
C TYR A 924 -5.86 22.66 1.76
N PHE A 925 -6.80 21.76 2.02
CA PHE A 925 -7.41 20.93 0.98
C PHE A 925 -8.89 20.68 1.22
N ASN A 926 -9.67 20.62 0.13
CA ASN A 926 -11.07 20.22 0.17
C ASN A 926 -11.17 18.69 0.02
N TYR A 927 -12.08 18.07 0.76
CA TYR A 927 -12.29 16.62 0.68
C TYR A 927 -13.77 16.27 0.85
N PHE A 928 -14.14 15.11 0.30
CA PHE A 928 -15.44 14.47 0.53
C PHE A 928 -15.19 13.09 1.14
N LEU A 929 -15.72 12.85 2.33
CA LEU A 929 -15.47 11.62 3.07
C LEU A 929 -16.72 11.19 3.83
N SER A 930 -17.14 9.95 3.63
CA SER A 930 -18.21 9.26 4.36
C SER A 930 -17.59 7.97 4.88
N THR A 931 -17.51 7.82 6.20
CA THR A 931 -16.72 6.76 6.85
C THR A 931 -17.46 6.23 8.07
N GLU A 932 -17.46 4.91 8.21
CA GLU A 932 -18.06 4.19 9.33
C GLU A 932 -17.11 4.16 10.54
N ASP A 933 -17.64 3.87 11.74
CA ASP A 933 -16.86 3.49 12.92
C ASP A 933 -15.68 4.42 13.33
N THR A 934 -15.80 5.73 13.09
CA THR A 934 -14.79 6.79 13.37
C THR A 934 -14.41 7.02 14.85
N THR A 935 -14.88 6.18 15.76
CA THR A 935 -14.54 6.17 17.19
C THR A 935 -14.06 4.79 17.68
N SER A 936 -13.83 3.85 16.76
CA SER A 936 -13.39 2.49 17.04
C SER A 936 -11.87 2.39 17.18
N ASN A 937 -11.43 1.41 17.98
CA ASN A 937 -10.00 1.12 18.15
C ASN A 937 -9.39 0.57 16.84
N LEU A 938 -8.10 0.81 16.66
CA LEU A 938 -7.29 0.34 15.52
C LEU A 938 -6.87 -1.12 15.66
N ASP A 939 -6.80 -1.59 16.91
CA ASP A 939 -6.40 -2.95 17.27
C ASP A 939 -7.41 -3.99 16.75
N ALA A 940 -6.88 -5.04 16.13
CA ALA A 940 -7.59 -6.22 15.65
C ALA A 940 -8.29 -7.02 16.75
N THR A 941 -7.97 -6.79 18.03
CA THR A 941 -8.74 -7.38 19.16
C THR A 941 -10.07 -6.67 19.45
N SER A 942 -10.35 -5.52 18.83
CA SER A 942 -11.61 -4.80 19.01
C SER A 942 -12.79 -5.55 18.36
N PRO A 943 -13.94 -5.73 19.05
CA PRO A 943 -15.13 -6.35 18.44
C PRO A 943 -15.74 -5.49 17.32
N VAL A 944 -15.38 -4.21 17.25
CA VAL A 944 -15.60 -3.32 16.10
C VAL A 944 -14.26 -2.58 15.86
N PRO A 945 -13.43 -3.00 14.89
CA PRO A 945 -12.24 -2.25 14.51
C PRO A 945 -12.63 -1.05 13.64
N MET A 946 -11.80 -0.01 13.59
CA MET A 946 -11.99 1.13 12.67
C MET A 946 -12.09 0.64 11.21
N ARG A 947 -13.05 1.18 10.46
CA ARG A 947 -13.22 0.97 9.01
C ARG A 947 -13.08 2.29 8.26
N ASP A 948 -12.82 2.21 6.96
CA ASP A 948 -12.68 3.35 6.04
C ASP A 948 -11.86 4.52 6.61
N SER A 949 -10.59 4.23 6.91
CA SER A 949 -9.66 5.23 7.41
C SER A 949 -9.09 6.09 6.29
N PHE A 950 -9.02 7.40 6.52
CA PHE A 950 -8.32 8.38 5.70
C PHE A 950 -7.30 9.12 6.56
N ARG A 951 -6.03 9.11 6.13
CA ARG A 951 -4.93 9.75 6.85
C ARG A 951 -4.07 10.61 5.94
N VAL A 952 -3.51 11.67 6.49
CA VAL A 952 -2.44 12.46 5.87
C VAL A 952 -1.21 12.40 6.75
N TYR A 953 -0.09 11.98 6.19
CA TYR A 953 1.22 12.00 6.83
C TYR A 953 2.13 13.04 6.18
N GLY A 954 3.10 13.52 6.93
CA GLY A 954 4.19 14.35 6.41
C GLY A 954 5.56 13.86 6.85
N MET A 955 6.54 14.03 5.98
CA MET A 955 7.94 13.66 6.18
C MET A 955 8.82 14.87 5.83
N GLY A 956 9.87 15.10 6.61
CA GLY A 956 10.89 16.13 6.34
C GLY A 956 12.27 15.52 6.11
N ASP A 957 13.32 16.33 6.30
CA ASP A 957 14.74 15.92 6.10
C ASP A 957 15.19 14.77 7.04
N ASP A 958 14.38 14.38 8.04
CA ASP A 958 14.64 13.26 8.96
C ASP A 958 14.16 11.88 8.43
N GLY A 959 13.48 11.84 7.29
CA GLY A 959 12.95 10.62 6.69
C GLY A 959 11.82 9.95 7.48
N ARG A 960 11.23 10.63 8.48
CA ARG A 960 10.18 10.04 9.34
C ARG A 960 8.80 10.58 8.99
N TRP A 961 7.91 9.67 8.58
CA TRP A 961 6.49 9.96 8.42
C TRP A 961 5.82 10.23 9.77
N ARG A 962 5.08 11.34 9.87
CA ARG A 962 4.33 11.78 11.05
C ARG A 962 2.86 11.95 10.68
N LEU A 963 1.95 11.45 11.51
CA LEU A 963 0.51 11.57 11.27
C LEU A 963 0.07 13.03 11.51
N LEU A 964 -0.35 13.70 10.44
CA LEU A 964 -0.84 15.09 10.50
C LEU A 964 -2.34 15.12 10.71
N VAL A 965 -3.08 14.30 9.94
CA VAL A 965 -4.55 14.29 9.88
C VAL A 965 -5.09 12.87 9.86
N THR A 966 -6.18 12.61 10.59
CA THR A 966 -6.93 11.34 10.58
C THR A 966 -8.43 11.59 10.78
N ASN A 967 -9.29 10.75 10.18
CA ASN A 967 -10.72 10.73 10.46
C ASN A 967 -11.10 9.95 11.74
N ASN A 968 -10.14 9.30 12.42
CA ASN A 968 -10.38 8.62 13.69
C ASN A 968 -10.53 9.60 14.87
N ASP A 969 -10.80 9.07 16.06
CA ASP A 969 -10.81 9.82 17.31
C ASP A 969 -9.39 10.18 17.79
N SER A 970 -9.18 11.45 18.12
CA SER A 970 -7.92 12.00 18.66
C SER A 970 -7.63 11.58 20.12
N ALA A 971 -8.53 10.83 20.76
CA ALA A 971 -8.24 10.11 22.00
C ALA A 971 -7.53 8.76 21.75
N LEU A 972 -7.60 8.23 20.53
CA LEU A 972 -7.04 6.92 20.14
C LEU A 972 -5.78 7.07 19.28
N GLU A 973 -5.77 8.04 18.36
CA GLU A 973 -4.57 8.48 17.65
C GLU A 973 -4.12 9.84 18.18
N GLN A 974 -2.83 10.16 18.07
CA GLN A 974 -2.27 11.48 18.42
C GLN A 974 -1.88 12.26 17.15
N PRO A 975 -2.84 12.64 16.28
CA PRO A 975 -2.53 13.46 15.12
C PRO A 975 -2.21 14.90 15.55
N ILE A 976 -1.57 15.67 14.68
CA ILE A 976 -1.47 17.14 14.87
C ILE A 976 -2.87 17.76 14.81
N GLU A 977 -3.72 17.29 13.89
CA GLU A 977 -5.10 17.74 13.72
C GLU A 977 -6.08 16.59 13.42
N ARG A 978 -7.35 16.77 13.78
CA ARG A 978 -8.41 15.82 13.40
C ARG A 978 -9.03 16.22 12.06
N ALA A 979 -9.39 15.25 11.22
CA ALA A 979 -10.13 15.45 9.98
C ALA A 979 -11.62 15.77 10.23
N ILE A 980 -11.91 16.72 11.12
CA ILE A 980 -13.26 17.21 11.42
C ILE A 980 -13.24 18.73 11.45
N ASP A 981 -13.69 19.28 10.32
CA ASP A 981 -14.11 20.66 10.08
C ASP A 981 -13.08 21.78 10.33
N ASN A 982 -13.41 22.99 9.85
CA ASN A 982 -12.71 24.22 10.24
C ASN A 982 -12.93 24.39 11.75
N ASN A 983 -11.93 24.01 12.55
CA ASN A 983 -12.10 23.61 13.95
C ASN A 983 -12.31 24.80 14.92
N LEU A 984 -13.41 25.51 14.75
CA LEU A 984 -13.98 26.45 15.71
C LEU A 984 -14.83 25.66 16.72
N ALA A 985 -14.13 24.97 17.61
CA ALA A 985 -14.58 24.32 18.86
C ALA A 985 -15.96 23.61 18.86
N GLY A 986 -15.94 22.29 18.71
CA GLY A 986 -16.90 21.41 19.42
C GLY A 986 -18.14 20.91 18.67
N ALA A 987 -18.23 21.09 17.35
CA ALA A 987 -19.30 20.49 16.53
C ALA A 987 -18.86 19.15 15.89
N GLY A 988 -19.78 18.18 15.81
CA GLY A 988 -19.58 16.94 15.07
C GLY A 988 -20.04 17.08 13.61
N ALA A 989 -19.23 16.57 12.68
CA ALA A 989 -19.40 16.79 11.24
C ALA A 989 -20.73 16.25 10.65
N PRO A 990 -21.32 16.93 9.65
CA PRO A 990 -22.45 16.41 8.89
C PRO A 990 -22.05 15.20 8.04
N ALA A 991 -22.91 14.17 8.01
CA ALA A 991 -22.56 12.84 7.50
C ALA A 991 -22.14 12.78 6.01
N VAL A 992 -22.66 13.68 5.15
CA VAL A 992 -22.49 13.60 3.69
C VAL A 992 -22.35 15.00 3.07
N ALA A 993 -21.15 15.59 3.10
CA ALA A 993 -20.87 16.91 2.51
C ALA A 993 -19.37 17.10 2.15
N TRP A 994 -19.08 18.04 1.25
CA TRP A 994 -17.71 18.51 1.03
C TRP A 994 -17.24 19.40 2.19
N ARG A 995 -16.05 19.10 2.69
CA ARG A 995 -15.39 19.77 3.83
C ARG A 995 -14.02 20.31 3.42
N GLN A 996 -13.36 20.99 4.34
CA GLN A 996 -11.98 21.47 4.20
C GLN A 996 -11.14 21.03 5.41
N ALA A 997 -9.87 20.73 5.19
CA ALA A 997 -8.84 20.55 6.21
C ALA A 997 -7.82 21.70 6.16
N ARG A 998 -7.22 22.04 7.31
CA ARG A 998 -6.36 23.23 7.52
C ARG A 998 -5.07 22.86 8.27
N VAL A 999 -4.29 21.98 7.67
CA VAL A 999 -3.21 21.20 8.30
C VAL A 999 -1.95 22.01 8.63
N ASP A 1000 -1.62 22.12 9.92
CA ASP A 1000 -0.32 22.63 10.38
C ASP A 1000 0.85 21.72 9.94
N LEU A 1001 1.83 22.33 9.27
CA LEU A 1001 3.10 21.73 8.85
C LEU A 1001 4.29 22.26 9.68
N GLY A 1002 4.05 23.01 10.77
CA GLY A 1002 5.07 23.66 11.60
C GLY A 1002 6.13 22.70 12.17
N GLN A 1003 5.80 21.43 12.34
CA GLN A 1003 6.75 20.36 12.72
C GLN A 1003 7.76 19.98 11.62
N LEU A 1004 7.49 20.35 10.36
CA LEU A 1004 8.31 20.08 9.18
C LEU A 1004 9.04 21.36 8.71
N ALA A 1005 8.78 22.51 9.34
CA ALA A 1005 9.39 23.79 9.04
C ALA A 1005 10.94 23.71 9.04
N GLY A 1006 11.57 24.43 8.12
CA GLY A 1006 13.02 24.37 7.89
C GLY A 1006 13.50 23.20 7.03
N SER A 1007 12.70 22.15 6.81
CA SER A 1007 13.05 21.01 5.95
C SER A 1007 13.09 21.42 4.46
N ARG A 1008 14.02 20.83 3.71
CA ARG A 1008 14.23 21.10 2.28
C ARG A 1008 13.41 20.18 1.36
N GLU A 1009 13.19 18.94 1.77
CA GLU A 1009 12.49 17.93 0.97
C GLU A 1009 11.26 17.38 1.73
N VAL A 1010 10.28 18.26 1.96
CA VAL A 1010 9.01 17.86 2.56
C VAL A 1010 8.18 17.09 1.55
N ARG A 1011 7.63 15.95 1.99
CA ARG A 1011 6.61 15.18 1.24
C ARG A 1011 5.38 14.97 2.11
N LEU A 1012 4.21 14.98 1.47
CA LEU A 1012 2.95 14.62 2.10
C LEU A 1012 2.38 13.36 1.45
N ARG A 1013 1.75 12.51 2.27
CA ARG A 1013 1.17 11.25 1.84
C ARG A 1013 -0.29 11.17 2.27
N PHE A 1014 -1.18 10.91 1.31
CA PHE A 1014 -2.61 10.73 1.52
C PHE A 1014 -2.92 9.24 1.40
N GLU A 1015 -3.41 8.65 2.47
CA GLU A 1015 -3.69 7.22 2.58
C GLU A 1015 -5.19 6.98 2.78
N PHE A 1016 -5.74 6.00 2.07
CA PHE A 1016 -7.06 5.43 2.38
C PHE A 1016 -6.93 3.92 2.60
N SER A 1017 -7.67 3.37 3.56
CA SER A 1017 -7.75 1.93 3.83
C SER A 1017 -9.08 1.54 4.46
N THR A 1018 -9.76 0.55 3.87
CA THR A 1018 -10.99 -0.07 4.43
C THR A 1018 -10.71 -0.91 5.68
N ALA A 1019 -9.44 -1.12 6.04
CA ALA A 1019 -8.94 -2.00 7.10
C ALA A 1019 -8.47 -1.22 8.36
N GLY A 1020 -8.94 0.01 8.52
CA GLY A 1020 -8.56 0.88 9.65
C GLY A 1020 -7.13 1.44 9.60
N GLY A 1021 -6.21 0.82 8.84
CA GLY A 1021 -4.84 1.30 8.63
C GLY A 1021 -4.08 0.49 7.55
N MET A 1022 -2.76 0.69 7.49
CA MET A 1022 -1.83 -0.07 6.64
C MET A 1022 -0.56 -0.39 7.44
N GLY A 1023 0.15 -1.45 7.06
CA GLY A 1023 1.32 -1.93 7.81
C GLY A 1023 0.99 -2.95 8.92
N PHE A 1024 2.05 -3.45 9.55
CA PHE A 1024 2.00 -4.52 10.55
C PHE A 1024 1.22 -4.12 11.81
N GLY A 1025 0.35 -5.00 12.31
CA GLY A 1025 -0.46 -4.77 13.51
C GLY A 1025 -1.83 -4.10 13.28
N PHE A 1026 -2.13 -3.61 12.08
CA PHE A 1026 -3.49 -3.17 11.71
C PHE A 1026 -4.33 -4.33 11.17
N THR A 1027 -5.64 -4.31 11.45
CA THR A 1027 -6.61 -5.33 11.01
C THR A 1027 -6.71 -5.44 9.49
N GLY A 1028 -5.95 -6.33 8.86
CA GLY A 1028 -5.86 -6.40 7.39
C GLY A 1028 -4.91 -5.37 6.77
N GLY A 1029 -3.93 -4.90 7.55
CA GLY A 1029 -2.85 -4.05 7.05
C GLY A 1029 -2.07 -4.71 5.91
N ARG A 1030 -1.90 -3.98 4.81
CA ARG A 1030 -1.20 -4.41 3.59
C ARG A 1030 0.25 -3.91 3.59
N GLY A 1031 1.17 -4.76 3.12
CA GLY A 1031 2.61 -4.50 3.04
C GLY A 1031 3.33 -4.29 4.40
N PRO A 1032 4.67 -4.40 4.44
CA PRO A 1032 5.45 -3.86 5.55
C PRO A 1032 5.42 -2.31 5.53
N GLU A 1033 5.41 -1.74 6.74
CA GLU A 1033 5.72 -0.36 7.14
C GLU A 1033 5.79 0.74 6.07
N LEU A 1034 4.91 1.76 6.20
CA LEU A 1034 5.06 3.17 5.76
C LEU A 1034 6.15 3.45 4.70
N ARG A 1035 6.03 2.80 3.53
CA ARG A 1035 7.04 2.74 2.43
C ARG A 1035 8.13 3.81 2.53
N VAL A 1036 9.25 3.46 3.13
CA VAL A 1036 10.48 4.27 3.11
C VAL A 1036 11.31 3.77 1.93
N LEU A 1037 11.69 4.69 1.03
CA LEU A 1037 12.57 4.43 -0.11
C LEU A 1037 14.03 4.27 0.35
#